data_AF-A0A353FAD8-F1
#
_entry.id   AF-A0A353FAD8-F1
#
_cell.length_a   1.000
_cell.length_b   1.000
_cell.length_c   1.000
_cell.angle_alpha   90.00
_cell.angle_beta   90.00
_cell.angle_gamma   90.00
#
_symmetry.space_group_name_H-M   'P 1'
#
loop_
_entity.id
_entity.type
_entity.pdbx_description
1 polymer ?
#
loop_
_entity_poly.entity_id
_entity_poly.type
_entity_poly.pdbx_seq_one_letter_code
_entity_poly.pdbx_strand_id
1 'polypeptide(L)'
;FAVGSGTSATSANDTTVITGLAAATQYDFYVRDSCGPGDVSIWAGPFTFYTEVCDTTDKCNYMVDLFDTFGDGWNGAEITFYQNGIPVTTIGSGFTTGTSFGPVSVALCDSMPTVVRITQLGGFPAEIGFDVYDPFGTILVGSHTARGGLSVDDSLTSFTTNCTPPSCPPPTNATLVSTSSTSATVSWIGGGVGTNYNVEYGPAGYTPGSGTILSTTASPFMISGLTPATCYDVYVRDSCGLGDVSVWIGPISLCTECVSYMAPYSYDFEGASVGHWDGVDSCWTIISNNPGTSSSGGYSWEFRNTPQTTSGTSTGPDRDNTLAPATGGVFVTADVSGSTAGDSTMLISPMINLSNISNPELKYYFHMFGTQMADLHVDVNAGSGWDRDLNLLTGQFNTSQSDPYNDTIVDLSAYSGMTIQVRFRGVSNGCCAGDIALDDISITGAAVACPAPSALAAGSITCNQAALSWTAGSGTTQSSIVEYGTTGFSIGSGTVVTTSNVTTTVTGLQPGTSYDFYVRDICASGDTSAPAGPFTFVTVSGPLNAGFSYVLGSATMTNLAVTFTDNSVGATSWSWNFGDGNTAATQNPVHNYTNNGGYQVTLTITGPCGTDTFQDSVTIAGINLDENLAGKDVMVYPNPTSGKVYIENHGIGTQSMLVEVYALNGKLLKRENFNGNDRAEVDLSKFARGIYNLRVTTDEGVIIRRISRQ
;
A
#
# COMPACT_ATOMS: atom_id res chain seq x y z
N PHE A 1 -78.76 0.16 22.24
CA PHE A 1 -79.51 1.36 22.68
C PHE A 1 -81.03 1.07 22.65
N ALA A 2 -81.84 1.63 23.55
CA ALA A 2 -83.31 1.56 23.46
C ALA A 2 -83.87 2.96 23.13
N VAL A 3 -84.83 3.03 22.21
CA VAL A 3 -85.41 4.30 21.77
C VAL A 3 -85.98 5.07 22.96
N GLY A 4 -85.50 6.31 23.18
CA GLY A 4 -85.91 7.18 24.29
C GLY A 4 -84.99 7.16 25.52
N SER A 5 -83.98 6.29 25.57
CA SER A 5 -83.03 6.21 26.70
C SER A 5 -81.72 6.97 26.47
N GLY A 6 -81.66 7.85 25.47
CA GLY A 6 -80.45 8.59 25.08
C GLY A 6 -80.64 10.09 25.02
N THR A 7 -79.57 10.77 24.62
CA THR A 7 -79.61 12.19 24.31
C THR A 7 -80.41 12.42 23.02
N SER A 8 -81.35 13.35 23.06
CA SER A 8 -82.14 13.72 21.88
C SER A 8 -81.73 15.10 21.36
N ALA A 9 -81.74 15.25 20.04
CA ALA A 9 -81.57 16.52 19.36
C ALA A 9 -82.74 16.71 18.39
N THR A 10 -83.17 17.95 18.19
CA THR A 10 -84.17 18.31 17.18
C THR A 10 -83.49 19.18 16.13
N SER A 11 -83.77 18.92 14.86
CA SER A 11 -83.25 19.71 13.74
C SER A 11 -84.41 20.12 12.84
N ALA A 12 -84.29 21.29 12.21
CA ALA A 12 -85.22 21.76 11.19
C ALA A 12 -84.85 21.27 9.78
N ASN A 13 -83.69 20.62 9.64
CA ASN A 13 -83.16 20.09 8.37
C ASN A 13 -82.89 18.59 8.51
N ASP A 14 -82.74 17.91 7.37
CA ASP A 14 -82.40 16.47 7.29
C ASP A 14 -80.97 16.16 7.78
N THR A 15 -80.22 17.17 8.22
CA THR A 15 -78.88 17.04 8.81
C THR A 15 -78.82 17.76 10.16
N THR A 16 -78.01 17.23 11.07
CA THR A 16 -77.71 17.86 12.37
C THR A 16 -76.32 17.47 12.84
N VAL A 17 -75.67 18.35 13.60
CA VAL A 17 -74.36 18.09 14.20
C VAL A 17 -74.56 17.70 15.65
N ILE A 18 -74.05 16.53 16.04
CA ILE A 18 -74.05 16.06 17.43
C ILE A 18 -72.66 16.29 18.00
N THR A 19 -72.57 17.15 19.03
CA THR A 19 -71.30 17.47 19.72
C THR A 19 -71.22 16.78 21.07
N GLY A 20 -70.01 16.64 21.63
CA GLY A 20 -69.79 16.06 22.96
C GLY A 20 -69.85 14.53 22.99
N LEU A 21 -69.68 13.89 21.83
CA LEU A 21 -69.49 12.44 21.74
C LEU A 21 -68.09 12.08 22.25
N ALA A 22 -67.97 10.94 22.91
CA ALA A 22 -66.68 10.38 23.28
C ALA A 22 -65.95 9.90 22.02
N ALA A 23 -64.64 10.13 21.94
CA ALA A 23 -63.79 9.61 20.86
C ALA A 23 -63.75 8.07 20.86
N ALA A 24 -63.39 7.47 19.73
CA ALA A 24 -63.27 6.02 19.56
C ALA A 24 -64.47 5.21 20.10
N THR A 25 -65.70 5.72 19.90
CA THR A 25 -66.91 5.14 20.49
C THR A 25 -67.94 4.85 19.41
N GLN A 26 -68.53 3.64 19.46
CA GLN A 26 -69.67 3.27 18.64
C GLN A 26 -70.95 3.92 19.17
N TYR A 27 -71.69 4.58 18.29
CA TYR A 27 -73.00 5.15 18.57
C TYR A 27 -74.04 4.56 17.64
N ASP A 28 -75.22 4.27 18.19
CA ASP A 28 -76.42 4.07 17.39
C ASP A 28 -77.26 5.34 17.47
N PHE A 29 -77.77 5.82 16.33
CA PHE A 29 -78.81 6.83 16.30
C PHE A 29 -80.09 6.31 15.66
N TYR A 30 -81.19 6.93 16.08
CA TYR A 30 -82.51 6.74 15.50
C TYR A 30 -83.01 8.12 15.11
N VAL A 31 -83.69 8.21 13.96
CA VAL A 31 -84.27 9.46 13.46
C VAL A 31 -85.75 9.26 13.17
N ARG A 32 -86.56 10.30 13.37
CA ARG A 32 -87.97 10.33 12.99
C ARG A 32 -88.36 11.75 12.62
N ASP A 33 -89.39 11.88 11.81
CA ASP A 33 -89.96 13.18 11.47
C ASP A 33 -90.86 13.67 12.61
N SER A 34 -90.88 14.98 12.80
CA SER A 34 -91.80 15.68 13.70
C SER A 34 -92.71 16.59 12.87
N CYS A 35 -93.89 16.09 12.51
CA CYS A 35 -94.85 16.77 11.64
C CYS A 35 -95.72 17.82 12.36
N GLY A 36 -95.65 17.90 13.69
CA GLY A 36 -96.36 18.88 14.51
C GLY A 36 -96.50 18.43 15.97
N PRO A 37 -97.16 19.22 16.85
CA PRO A 37 -97.36 18.85 18.25
C PRO A 37 -98.12 17.52 18.38
N GLY A 38 -97.41 16.46 18.77
CA GLY A 38 -97.97 15.12 18.95
C GLY A 38 -98.04 14.26 17.68
N ASP A 39 -97.63 14.78 16.52
CA ASP A 39 -97.59 14.05 15.25
C ASP A 39 -96.14 13.77 14.85
N VAL A 40 -95.74 12.51 14.95
CA VAL A 40 -94.36 12.04 14.72
C VAL A 40 -94.37 10.73 13.94
N SER A 41 -93.37 10.53 13.08
CA SER A 41 -93.22 9.26 12.37
C SER A 41 -92.74 8.14 13.32
N ILE A 42 -92.76 6.91 12.81
CA ILE A 42 -91.99 5.82 13.42
C ILE A 42 -90.50 6.15 13.39
N TRP A 43 -89.75 5.61 14.34
CA TRP A 43 -88.29 5.73 14.35
C TRP A 43 -87.67 4.87 13.26
N ALA A 44 -86.76 5.45 12.49
CA ALA A 44 -85.84 4.77 11.60
C ALA A 44 -84.49 4.56 12.31
N GLY A 45 -83.99 3.33 12.29
CA GLY A 45 -82.73 2.92 12.93
C GLY A 45 -82.80 1.51 13.53
N PRO A 46 -81.73 1.05 14.23
CA PRO A 46 -80.52 1.81 14.53
C PRO A 46 -79.66 2.03 13.29
N PHE A 47 -79.13 3.23 13.16
CA PHE A 47 -78.01 3.52 12.28
C PHE A 47 -76.77 3.63 13.14
N THR A 48 -75.76 2.83 12.86
CA THR A 48 -74.51 2.81 13.61
C THR A 48 -73.49 3.73 12.95
N PHE A 49 -72.81 4.53 13.76
CA PHE A 49 -71.63 5.29 13.36
C PHE A 49 -70.57 5.24 14.46
N TYR A 50 -69.34 5.60 14.10
CA TYR A 50 -68.22 5.66 15.00
C TYR A 50 -67.67 7.08 15.04
N THR A 51 -67.31 7.56 16.22
CA THR A 51 -66.45 8.75 16.32
C THR A 51 -65.02 8.38 15.93
N GLU A 52 -64.27 9.35 15.41
CA GLU A 52 -62.86 9.12 15.06
C GLU A 52 -62.05 8.67 16.28
N VAL A 53 -61.03 7.85 16.02
CA VAL A 53 -60.15 7.31 17.08
C VAL A 53 -59.24 8.40 17.64
N CYS A 54 -58.79 9.33 16.80
CA CYS A 54 -57.98 10.50 17.13
C CYS A 54 -58.25 11.61 16.10
N ASP A 55 -57.74 12.82 16.36
CA ASP A 55 -57.81 13.93 15.41
C ASP A 55 -57.02 13.64 14.13
N THR A 56 -57.47 14.21 13.01
CA THR A 56 -56.83 14.03 11.69
C THR A 56 -55.35 14.45 11.65
N THR A 57 -54.91 15.37 12.52
CA THR A 57 -53.50 15.79 12.64
C THR A 57 -52.60 14.76 13.30
N ASP A 58 -53.19 13.81 14.04
CA ASP A 58 -52.47 12.78 14.79
C ASP A 58 -52.42 11.46 14.01
N LYS A 59 -52.86 11.48 12.75
CA LYS A 59 -52.80 10.33 11.84
C LYS A 59 -51.57 10.41 10.95
N CYS A 60 -50.97 9.26 10.67
CA CYS A 60 -49.97 9.09 9.62
C CYS A 60 -50.40 8.02 8.62
N ASN A 61 -49.89 8.15 7.40
CA ASN A 61 -50.27 7.27 6.29
C ASN A 61 -49.35 6.05 6.26
N TYR A 62 -49.96 4.90 6.44
CA TYR A 62 -49.37 3.60 6.16
C TYR A 62 -49.67 3.23 4.71
N MET A 63 -48.75 2.51 4.07
CA MET A 63 -48.97 1.98 2.72
C MET A 63 -49.20 0.47 2.80
N VAL A 64 -50.16 -0.03 2.03
CA VAL A 64 -50.51 -1.45 2.02
C VAL A 64 -50.49 -1.97 0.59
N ASP A 65 -49.62 -2.94 0.33
CA ASP A 65 -49.61 -3.69 -0.93
C ASP A 65 -50.37 -4.99 -0.75
N LEU A 66 -51.27 -5.30 -1.67
CA LEU A 66 -52.08 -6.51 -1.69
C LEU A 66 -51.52 -7.47 -2.73
N PHE A 67 -51.59 -8.77 -2.45
CA PHE A 67 -51.09 -9.85 -3.28
C PHE A 67 -52.14 -10.94 -3.45
N ASP A 68 -52.09 -11.59 -4.59
CA ASP A 68 -52.94 -12.74 -4.91
C ASP A 68 -52.10 -13.83 -5.58
N THR A 69 -52.18 -15.04 -5.04
CA THR A 69 -51.32 -16.16 -5.46
C THR A 69 -51.69 -16.76 -6.83
N PHE A 70 -52.89 -16.50 -7.36
CA PHE A 70 -53.36 -17.05 -8.63
C PHE A 70 -53.56 -15.98 -9.73
N GLY A 71 -53.51 -14.71 -9.37
CA GLY A 71 -53.48 -13.58 -10.29
C GLY A 71 -54.84 -13.12 -10.78
N ASP A 72 -55.94 -13.59 -10.19
CA ASP A 72 -57.31 -13.16 -10.49
C ASP A 72 -57.86 -12.17 -9.46
N GLY A 73 -57.04 -11.76 -8.48
CA GLY A 73 -57.40 -10.79 -7.46
C GLY A 73 -58.23 -11.41 -6.34
N TRP A 74 -58.64 -10.58 -5.39
CA TRP A 74 -59.22 -11.07 -4.12
C TRP A 74 -60.67 -11.57 -4.21
N ASN A 75 -61.29 -11.55 -5.39
CA ASN A 75 -62.61 -12.13 -5.62
C ASN A 75 -63.69 -11.69 -4.59
N GLY A 76 -63.66 -10.40 -4.22
CA GLY A 76 -64.58 -9.79 -3.25
C GLY A 76 -64.17 -9.91 -1.78
N ALA A 77 -62.97 -10.41 -1.47
CA ALA A 77 -62.45 -10.35 -0.11
C ALA A 77 -62.09 -8.91 0.30
N GLU A 78 -62.28 -8.61 1.58
CA GLU A 78 -61.96 -7.31 2.17
C GLU A 78 -61.30 -7.52 3.53
N ILE A 79 -60.33 -6.67 3.84
CA ILE A 79 -59.72 -6.55 5.15
C ILE A 79 -60.00 -5.17 5.73
N THR A 80 -60.20 -5.10 7.05
CA THR A 80 -60.43 -3.85 7.77
C THR A 80 -59.39 -3.66 8.86
N PHE A 81 -58.84 -2.45 8.94
CA PHE A 81 -57.94 -2.01 9.99
C PHE A 81 -58.76 -1.50 11.18
N TYR A 82 -58.50 -2.03 12.37
CA TYR A 82 -59.16 -1.64 13.61
C TYR A 82 -58.17 -1.00 14.57
N GLN A 83 -58.53 0.15 15.15
CA GLN A 83 -57.81 0.75 16.27
C GLN A 83 -58.75 0.87 17.47
N ASN A 84 -58.34 0.32 18.62
CA ASN A 84 -59.17 0.24 19.83
C ASN A 84 -60.57 -0.39 19.60
N GLY A 85 -60.67 -1.36 18.67
CA GLY A 85 -61.92 -2.02 18.32
C GLY A 85 -62.83 -1.23 17.36
N ILE A 86 -62.42 -0.04 16.92
CA ILE A 86 -63.15 0.79 15.95
C ILE A 86 -62.61 0.55 14.54
N PRO A 87 -63.45 0.24 13.54
CA PRO A 87 -63.01 0.10 12.15
C PRO A 87 -62.57 1.47 11.62
N VAL A 88 -61.35 1.54 11.09
CA VAL A 88 -60.75 2.77 10.55
C VAL A 88 -60.88 2.82 9.03
N THR A 89 -60.39 1.79 8.34
CA THR A 89 -60.40 1.71 6.87
C THR A 89 -60.58 0.27 6.42
N THR A 90 -61.39 0.06 5.38
CA THR A 90 -61.58 -1.23 4.70
C THR A 90 -60.98 -1.16 3.30
N ILE A 91 -60.21 -2.18 2.91
CA ILE A 91 -59.54 -2.28 1.62
C ILE A 91 -59.69 -3.71 1.06
N GLY A 92 -59.54 -3.87 -0.26
CA GLY A 92 -59.59 -5.18 -0.92
C GLY A 92 -60.60 -5.26 -2.08
N SER A 93 -61.74 -4.57 -1.99
CA SER A 93 -62.79 -4.62 -3.02
C SER A 93 -62.37 -4.10 -4.40
N GLY A 94 -61.33 -3.27 -4.48
CA GLY A 94 -60.77 -2.81 -5.75
C GLY A 94 -59.83 -3.80 -6.44
N PHE A 95 -59.39 -4.87 -5.75
CA PHE A 95 -58.43 -5.83 -6.28
C PHE A 95 -59.13 -6.96 -7.03
N THR A 96 -59.50 -6.71 -8.28
CA THR A 96 -60.34 -7.63 -9.08
C THR A 96 -59.59 -8.47 -10.12
N THR A 97 -58.30 -8.19 -10.35
CA THR A 97 -57.42 -8.91 -11.30
C THR A 97 -55.95 -8.62 -10.98
N GLY A 98 -55.04 -9.54 -11.32
CA GLY A 98 -53.59 -9.40 -11.16
C GLY A 98 -53.06 -10.09 -9.91
N THR A 99 -51.74 -10.28 -9.83
CA THR A 99 -51.07 -10.89 -8.66
C THR A 99 -50.69 -9.88 -7.59
N SER A 100 -50.82 -8.57 -7.87
CA SER A 100 -50.61 -7.50 -6.89
C SER A 100 -51.50 -6.28 -7.15
N PHE A 101 -51.80 -5.52 -6.08
CA PHE A 101 -52.60 -4.30 -6.11
C PHE A 101 -52.21 -3.36 -4.97
N GLY A 102 -51.90 -2.11 -5.30
CA GLY A 102 -51.40 -1.13 -4.32
C GLY A 102 -50.31 -0.24 -4.90
N PRO A 103 -49.66 0.60 -4.07
CA PRO A 103 -49.91 0.72 -2.62
C PRO A 103 -51.19 1.49 -2.30
N VAL A 104 -51.98 0.98 -1.36
CA VAL A 104 -53.17 1.63 -0.81
C VAL A 104 -52.80 2.39 0.45
N SER A 105 -53.16 3.67 0.53
CA SER A 105 -52.86 4.50 1.70
C SER A 105 -53.92 4.34 2.79
N VAL A 106 -53.48 4.06 4.01
CA VAL A 106 -54.32 3.88 5.21
C VAL A 106 -53.86 4.87 6.30
N ALA A 107 -54.69 5.86 6.60
CA ALA A 107 -54.40 6.84 7.65
C ALA A 107 -54.76 6.28 9.04
N LEU A 108 -53.76 6.08 9.90
CA LEU A 108 -53.93 5.50 11.23
C LEU A 108 -53.44 6.46 12.31
N CYS A 109 -54.12 6.47 13.46
CA CYS A 109 -53.72 7.27 14.62
C CYS A 109 -52.38 6.81 15.19
N ASP A 110 -51.54 7.75 15.63
CA ASP A 110 -50.23 7.46 16.23
C ASP A 110 -50.33 6.69 17.56
N SER A 111 -49.33 5.88 17.87
CA SER A 111 -49.16 5.16 19.15
C SER A 111 -50.34 4.28 19.57
N MET A 112 -51.11 3.77 18.60
CA MET A 112 -52.31 2.97 18.82
C MET A 112 -52.13 1.52 18.35
N PRO A 113 -52.52 0.52 19.17
CA PRO A 113 -52.62 -0.87 18.72
C PRO A 113 -53.62 -0.98 17.56
N THR A 114 -53.16 -1.57 16.47
CA THR A 114 -53.89 -1.76 15.24
C THR A 114 -53.99 -3.25 14.93
N VAL A 115 -55.20 -3.72 14.61
CA VAL A 115 -55.48 -5.11 14.24
C VAL A 115 -56.10 -5.13 12.85
N VAL A 116 -55.56 -5.96 11.95
CA VAL A 116 -56.13 -6.18 10.62
C VAL A 116 -56.97 -7.44 10.68
N ARG A 117 -58.24 -7.35 10.27
CA ARG A 117 -59.17 -8.49 10.23
C ARG A 117 -59.72 -8.68 8.84
N ILE A 118 -60.01 -9.93 8.49
CA ILE A 118 -60.78 -10.25 7.30
C ILE A 118 -62.26 -9.98 7.57
N THR A 119 -62.87 -9.07 6.82
CA THR A 119 -64.27 -8.66 7.00
C THR A 119 -65.18 -9.19 5.90
N GLN A 120 -64.60 -9.50 4.74
CA GLN A 120 -65.25 -10.32 3.71
C GLN A 120 -64.28 -11.40 3.23
N LEU A 121 -64.77 -12.63 3.13
CA LEU A 121 -63.95 -13.79 2.74
C LEU A 121 -63.66 -13.84 1.23
N GLY A 122 -64.53 -13.27 0.40
CA GLY A 122 -64.46 -13.45 -1.05
C GLY A 122 -64.64 -14.91 -1.48
N GLY A 123 -64.26 -15.21 -2.73
CA GLY A 123 -64.32 -16.55 -3.30
C GLY A 123 -63.22 -17.50 -2.79
N PHE A 124 -62.01 -16.97 -2.59
CA PHE A 124 -60.81 -17.77 -2.29
C PHE A 124 -59.96 -17.15 -1.17
N PRO A 125 -60.39 -17.28 0.11
CA PRO A 125 -59.72 -16.63 1.24
C PRO A 125 -58.28 -17.06 1.48
N ALA A 126 -57.86 -18.21 0.94
CA ALA A 126 -56.51 -18.75 1.12
C ALA A 126 -55.49 -18.17 0.12
N GLU A 127 -55.95 -17.41 -0.87
CA GLU A 127 -55.10 -16.89 -1.96
C GLU A 127 -54.61 -15.46 -1.70
N ILE A 128 -55.24 -14.79 -0.74
CA ILE A 128 -54.98 -13.38 -0.43
C ILE A 128 -53.73 -13.21 0.43
N GLY A 129 -52.99 -12.13 0.18
CA GLY A 129 -51.89 -11.71 1.04
C GLY A 129 -51.63 -10.22 1.00
N PHE A 130 -50.91 -9.66 1.97
CA PHE A 130 -50.59 -8.22 1.99
C PHE A 130 -49.31 -7.92 2.75
N ASP A 131 -48.71 -6.77 2.43
CA ASP A 131 -47.60 -6.13 3.14
C ASP A 131 -48.07 -4.79 3.72
N VAL A 132 -47.62 -4.45 4.93
CA VAL A 132 -47.88 -3.15 5.55
C VAL A 132 -46.56 -2.42 5.74
N TYR A 133 -46.44 -1.24 5.14
CA TYR A 133 -45.33 -0.32 5.29
C TYR A 133 -45.70 0.82 6.24
N ASP A 134 -44.77 1.16 7.12
CA ASP A 134 -44.87 2.36 7.94
C ASP A 134 -44.79 3.64 7.08
N PRO A 135 -45.08 4.82 7.67
CA PRO A 135 -45.00 6.10 6.96
C PRO A 135 -43.61 6.45 6.42
N PHE A 136 -42.57 5.70 6.80
CA PHE A 136 -41.17 5.92 6.43
C PHE A 136 -40.68 4.89 5.40
N GLY A 137 -41.55 4.00 4.93
CA GLY A 137 -41.25 3.00 3.91
C GLY A 137 -40.58 1.74 4.43
N THR A 138 -40.52 1.54 5.75
CA THR A 138 -40.07 0.27 6.34
C THR A 138 -41.23 -0.70 6.45
N ILE A 139 -41.00 -1.95 6.08
CA ILE A 139 -42.01 -3.01 6.16
C ILE A 139 -42.23 -3.39 7.64
N LEU A 140 -43.46 -3.24 8.14
CA LEU A 140 -43.85 -3.59 9.52
C LEU A 140 -44.42 -5.00 9.59
N VAL A 141 -45.21 -5.36 8.59
CA VAL A 141 -45.74 -6.70 8.41
C VAL A 141 -45.29 -7.13 7.02
N GLY A 142 -44.31 -8.03 6.96
CA GLY A 142 -43.88 -8.67 5.72
C GLY A 142 -44.93 -9.66 5.20
N SER A 143 -44.64 -10.31 4.07
CA SER A 143 -45.64 -10.99 3.24
C SER A 143 -46.52 -11.92 4.04
N HIS A 144 -47.69 -11.41 4.39
CA HIS A 144 -48.70 -12.18 5.07
C HIS A 144 -49.48 -12.92 4.00
N THR A 145 -49.48 -14.25 4.02
CA THR A 145 -50.38 -15.07 3.21
C THR A 145 -51.45 -15.64 4.12
N ALA A 146 -52.71 -15.45 3.74
CA ALA A 146 -53.84 -15.97 4.45
C ALA A 146 -53.79 -17.51 4.52
N ARG A 147 -54.31 -18.06 5.62
CA ARG A 147 -54.36 -19.52 5.85
C ARG A 147 -55.70 -20.07 5.35
N GLY A 148 -55.75 -21.37 5.06
CA GLY A 148 -57.02 -22.06 4.83
C GLY A 148 -57.90 -22.08 6.09
N GLY A 149 -59.22 -22.00 5.91
CA GLY A 149 -60.19 -22.12 7.01
C GLY A 149 -60.51 -20.81 7.77
N LEU A 150 -60.18 -19.65 7.19
CA LEU A 150 -60.54 -18.36 7.76
C LEU A 150 -62.06 -18.17 7.87
N SER A 151 -62.46 -17.53 8.95
CA SER A 151 -63.82 -17.02 9.18
C SER A 151 -63.83 -15.49 9.13
N VAL A 152 -64.99 -14.91 8.85
CA VAL A 152 -65.19 -13.46 8.99
C VAL A 152 -64.83 -13.04 10.42
N ASP A 153 -64.15 -11.91 10.54
CA ASP A 153 -63.58 -11.29 11.74
C ASP A 153 -62.30 -11.94 12.31
N ASP A 154 -61.74 -12.95 11.65
CA ASP A 154 -60.43 -13.48 12.05
C ASP A 154 -59.33 -12.41 11.96
N SER A 155 -58.48 -12.36 12.99
CA SER A 155 -57.32 -11.47 13.06
C SER A 155 -56.18 -12.01 12.20
N LEU A 156 -55.78 -11.27 11.18
CA LEU A 156 -54.69 -11.63 10.27
C LEU A 156 -53.33 -11.20 10.84
N THR A 157 -53.25 -9.96 11.36
CA THR A 157 -52.04 -9.42 11.99
C THR A 157 -52.38 -8.28 12.96
N SER A 158 -51.42 -7.90 13.82
CA SER A 158 -51.52 -6.73 14.67
C SER A 158 -50.16 -6.04 14.85
N PHE A 159 -50.17 -4.71 14.94
CA PHE A 159 -48.98 -3.88 15.15
C PHE A 159 -49.35 -2.60 15.92
N THR A 160 -48.37 -1.88 16.45
CA THR A 160 -48.57 -0.56 17.06
C THR A 160 -48.08 0.50 16.09
N THR A 161 -48.89 1.54 15.86
CA THR A 161 -48.52 2.65 14.98
C THR A 161 -47.47 3.56 15.62
N ASN A 162 -46.65 4.18 14.77
CA ASN A 162 -45.64 5.16 15.11
C ASN A 162 -45.52 6.16 13.95
N CYS A 163 -45.91 7.40 14.21
CA CYS A 163 -45.87 8.50 13.25
C CYS A 163 -44.61 9.37 13.42
N THR A 164 -43.73 9.04 14.37
CA THR A 164 -42.45 9.74 14.57
C THR A 164 -41.33 9.05 13.78
N PRO A 165 -40.66 9.77 12.85
CA PRO A 165 -39.53 9.21 12.10
C PRO A 165 -38.44 8.67 13.02
N PRO A 166 -37.79 7.54 12.69
CA PRO A 166 -36.65 7.06 13.46
C PRO A 166 -35.52 8.10 13.42
N SER A 167 -34.81 8.26 14.54
CA SER A 167 -33.62 9.12 14.62
C SER A 167 -32.54 8.68 13.64
N CYS A 168 -32.45 7.36 13.39
CA CYS A 168 -31.54 6.77 12.44
C CYS A 168 -32.27 5.81 11.47
N PRO A 169 -32.72 6.31 10.31
CA PRO A 169 -33.35 5.46 9.30
C PRO A 169 -32.33 4.49 8.68
N PRO A 170 -32.74 3.25 8.36
CA PRO A 170 -31.83 2.27 7.76
C PRO A 170 -31.46 2.60 6.31
N PRO A 171 -30.30 2.11 5.83
CA PRO A 171 -29.91 2.22 4.44
C PRO A 171 -30.84 1.40 3.54
N THR A 172 -30.91 1.77 2.26
CA THR A 172 -31.72 1.11 1.22
C THR A 172 -30.85 0.65 0.05
N ASN A 173 -31.39 -0.18 -0.84
CA ASN A 173 -30.68 -0.68 -2.04
C ASN A 173 -29.30 -1.30 -1.74
N ALA A 174 -29.21 -2.04 -0.64
CA ALA A 174 -28.02 -2.79 -0.27
C ALA A 174 -27.80 -3.94 -1.28
N THR A 175 -26.68 -3.93 -2.00
CA THR A 175 -26.40 -4.84 -3.13
C THR A 175 -24.92 -5.24 -3.22
N LEU A 176 -24.67 -6.41 -3.80
CA LEU A 176 -23.33 -6.86 -4.18
C LEU A 176 -22.88 -6.16 -5.47
N VAL A 177 -21.68 -5.59 -5.48
CA VAL A 177 -21.08 -4.95 -6.66
C VAL A 177 -20.10 -5.89 -7.37
N SER A 178 -19.17 -6.48 -6.62
CA SER A 178 -18.18 -7.40 -7.17
C SER A 178 -17.59 -8.31 -6.10
N THR A 179 -17.00 -9.41 -6.52
CA THR A 179 -16.26 -10.36 -5.68
C THR A 179 -14.87 -10.60 -6.25
N SER A 180 -13.95 -11.00 -5.39
CA SER A 180 -12.66 -11.58 -5.75
C SER A 180 -12.42 -12.81 -4.87
N SER A 181 -11.25 -13.42 -4.96
CA SER A 181 -10.87 -14.52 -4.08
C SER A 181 -10.68 -14.13 -2.62
N THR A 182 -10.43 -12.85 -2.31
CA THR A 182 -10.14 -12.40 -0.93
C THR A 182 -10.86 -11.12 -0.54
N SER A 183 -11.77 -10.63 -1.38
CA SER A 183 -12.53 -9.41 -1.12
C SER A 183 -13.90 -9.43 -1.77
N ALA A 184 -14.79 -8.59 -1.26
CA ALA A 184 -16.08 -8.30 -1.87
C ALA A 184 -16.38 -6.81 -1.75
N THR A 185 -17.00 -6.23 -2.77
CA THR A 185 -17.48 -4.85 -2.74
C THR A 185 -19.00 -4.86 -2.66
N VAL A 186 -19.54 -4.19 -1.65
CA VAL A 186 -20.98 -4.02 -1.43
C VAL A 186 -21.33 -2.54 -1.52
N SER A 187 -22.56 -2.21 -1.91
CA SER A 187 -23.04 -0.83 -2.00
C SER A 187 -24.44 -0.70 -1.44
N TRP A 188 -24.79 0.51 -1.01
CA TRP A 188 -26.09 0.88 -0.45
C TRP A 188 -26.32 2.39 -0.59
N ILE A 189 -27.56 2.82 -0.40
CA ILE A 189 -27.98 4.23 -0.30
C ILE A 189 -28.28 4.53 1.17
N GLY A 190 -27.58 5.49 1.78
CA GLY A 190 -27.81 5.86 3.19
C GLY A 190 -29.21 6.45 3.45
N GLY A 191 -29.70 6.32 4.68
CA GLY A 191 -31.02 6.76 5.13
C GLY A 191 -31.21 8.28 5.25
N GLY A 192 -30.16 9.08 4.95
CA GLY A 192 -30.27 10.53 4.77
C GLY A 192 -30.03 11.39 6.01
N VAL A 193 -29.73 10.81 7.17
CA VAL A 193 -29.45 11.54 8.43
C VAL A 193 -27.96 11.48 8.84
N GLY A 194 -27.19 10.54 8.29
CA GLY A 194 -25.76 10.37 8.55
C GLY A 194 -24.94 9.93 7.33
N THR A 195 -23.61 10.06 7.44
CA THR A 195 -22.63 9.58 6.43
C THR A 195 -21.75 8.46 6.97
N ASN A 196 -22.10 7.89 8.14
CA ASN A 196 -21.36 6.79 8.75
C ASN A 196 -22.22 5.53 8.72
N TYR A 197 -21.56 4.39 8.51
CA TYR A 197 -22.19 3.09 8.34
C TYR A 197 -21.43 2.04 9.16
N ASN A 198 -22.14 1.01 9.58
CA ASN A 198 -21.52 -0.24 9.98
C ASN A 198 -21.80 -1.29 8.92
N VAL A 199 -20.76 -2.04 8.56
CA VAL A 199 -20.83 -3.21 7.69
C VAL A 199 -20.42 -4.40 8.55
N GLU A 200 -21.32 -5.36 8.71
CA GLU A 200 -21.06 -6.61 9.40
C GLU A 200 -20.98 -7.74 8.38
N TYR A 201 -20.01 -8.64 8.53
CA TYR A 201 -19.89 -9.82 7.67
C TYR A 201 -19.43 -11.05 8.45
N GLY A 202 -19.79 -12.22 7.95
CA GLY A 202 -19.43 -13.52 8.53
C GLY A 202 -19.78 -14.66 7.58
N PRO A 203 -19.35 -15.91 7.88
CA PRO A 203 -19.75 -17.09 7.10
C PRO A 203 -21.27 -17.13 6.91
N ALA A 204 -21.73 -17.51 5.72
CA ALA A 204 -23.15 -17.50 5.37
C ALA A 204 -23.99 -18.26 6.42
N GLY A 205 -25.13 -17.68 6.79
CA GLY A 205 -26.05 -18.21 7.80
C GLY A 205 -25.78 -17.74 9.25
N TYR A 206 -24.81 -16.87 9.50
CA TYR A 206 -24.58 -16.31 10.83
C TYR A 206 -25.69 -15.32 11.26
N THR A 207 -25.89 -15.19 12.57
CA THR A 207 -26.86 -14.22 13.11
C THR A 207 -26.25 -12.80 13.18
N PRO A 208 -26.91 -11.76 12.65
CA PRO A 208 -26.46 -10.37 12.80
C PRO A 208 -26.16 -9.99 14.26
N GLY A 209 -25.05 -9.30 14.48
CA GLY A 209 -24.47 -8.99 15.80
C GLY A 209 -23.39 -9.96 16.28
N SER A 210 -23.18 -11.10 15.61
CA SER A 210 -22.14 -12.10 15.94
C SER A 210 -20.97 -12.16 14.95
N GLY A 211 -21.05 -11.42 13.84
CA GLY A 211 -20.04 -11.34 12.81
C GLY A 211 -18.96 -10.30 13.10
N THR A 212 -18.13 -10.04 12.09
CA THR A 212 -17.10 -9.01 12.14
C THR A 212 -17.67 -7.67 11.71
N ILE A 213 -17.60 -6.66 12.58
CA ILE A 213 -18.14 -5.32 12.32
C ILE A 213 -17.03 -4.35 11.90
N LEU A 214 -17.23 -3.69 10.76
CA LEU A 214 -16.40 -2.61 10.24
C LEU A 214 -17.19 -1.30 10.25
N SER A 215 -16.51 -0.18 10.52
CA SER A 215 -17.10 1.16 10.41
C SER A 215 -16.53 1.87 9.18
N THR A 216 -17.40 2.53 8.41
CA THR A 216 -17.01 3.19 7.15
C THR A 216 -17.89 4.41 6.88
N THR A 217 -17.39 5.34 6.07
CA THR A 217 -18.16 6.45 5.49
C THR A 217 -18.37 6.31 3.98
N ALA A 218 -17.83 5.24 3.38
CA ALA A 218 -17.85 5.00 1.94
C ALA A 218 -18.95 4.00 1.56
N SER A 219 -19.62 4.27 0.45
CA SER A 219 -20.48 3.34 -0.30
C SER A 219 -20.29 3.66 -1.79
N PRO A 220 -19.83 2.72 -2.63
CA PRO A 220 -19.51 1.31 -2.33
C PRO A 220 -18.35 1.12 -1.34
N PHE A 221 -18.36 0.01 -0.62
CA PHE A 221 -17.34 -0.37 0.37
C PHE A 221 -16.76 -1.75 0.06
N MET A 222 -15.43 -1.84 0.13
CA MET A 222 -14.69 -3.09 -0.08
C MET A 222 -14.35 -3.74 1.25
N ILE A 223 -14.81 -4.98 1.44
CA ILE A 223 -14.42 -5.88 2.51
C ILE A 223 -13.22 -6.68 2.01
N SER A 224 -12.09 -6.64 2.70
CA SER A 224 -10.85 -7.35 2.34
C SER A 224 -10.48 -8.44 3.35
N GLY A 225 -9.62 -9.37 2.97
CA GLY A 225 -9.14 -10.43 3.87
C GLY A 225 -10.15 -11.55 4.07
N LEU A 226 -11.06 -11.74 3.12
CA LEU A 226 -11.97 -12.88 3.09
C LEU A 226 -11.20 -14.15 2.68
N THR A 227 -11.68 -15.29 3.14
CA THR A 227 -11.15 -16.60 2.76
C THR A 227 -11.63 -16.96 1.36
N PRO A 228 -10.76 -17.45 0.44
CA PRO A 228 -11.19 -17.94 -0.87
C PRO A 228 -12.21 -19.08 -0.79
N ALA A 229 -13.04 -19.22 -1.84
CA ALA A 229 -14.07 -20.26 -1.95
C ALA A 229 -15.00 -20.39 -0.73
N THR A 230 -15.30 -19.27 -0.07
CA THR A 230 -16.11 -19.24 1.15
C THR A 230 -17.31 -18.34 0.94
N CYS A 231 -18.49 -18.81 1.31
CA CYS A 231 -19.71 -18.00 1.26
C CYS A 231 -19.89 -17.16 2.51
N TYR A 232 -20.26 -15.90 2.33
CA TYR A 232 -20.46 -14.89 3.35
C TYR A 232 -21.84 -14.28 3.24
N ASP A 233 -22.40 -13.92 4.38
CA ASP A 233 -23.48 -12.94 4.46
C ASP A 233 -22.91 -11.59 4.90
N VAL A 234 -23.45 -10.51 4.34
CA VAL A 234 -23.07 -9.14 4.70
C VAL A 234 -24.34 -8.36 5.07
N TYR A 235 -24.27 -7.62 6.18
CA TYR A 235 -25.33 -6.74 6.64
C TYR A 235 -24.79 -5.31 6.77
N VAL A 236 -25.63 -4.33 6.47
CA VAL A 236 -25.27 -2.91 6.55
C VAL A 236 -26.31 -2.17 7.38
N ARG A 237 -25.86 -1.19 8.16
CA ARG A 237 -26.74 -0.25 8.87
C ARG A 237 -26.15 1.15 8.91
N ASP A 238 -27.00 2.15 9.08
CA ASP A 238 -26.59 3.53 9.30
C ASP A 238 -26.18 3.74 10.76
N SER A 239 -25.22 4.65 10.98
CA SER A 239 -24.79 5.11 12.29
C SER A 239 -24.89 6.64 12.34
N CYS A 240 -25.97 7.11 12.94
CA CYS A 240 -26.34 8.53 12.98
C CYS A 240 -25.79 9.26 14.22
N GLY A 241 -25.28 8.51 15.20
CA GLY A 241 -24.62 9.03 16.40
C GLY A 241 -24.07 7.93 17.29
N LEU A 242 -23.45 8.31 18.41
CA LEU A 242 -22.95 7.34 19.39
C LEU A 242 -24.13 6.57 20.02
N GLY A 243 -24.25 5.29 19.68
CA GLY A 243 -25.34 4.43 20.13
C GLY A 243 -26.67 4.61 19.37
N ASP A 244 -26.73 5.55 18.43
CA ASP A 244 -27.88 5.76 17.55
C ASP A 244 -27.57 5.13 16.18
N VAL A 245 -28.10 3.92 16.00
CA VAL A 245 -27.87 3.07 14.82
C VAL A 245 -29.19 2.54 14.31
N SER A 246 -29.29 2.37 13.00
CA SER A 246 -30.46 1.75 12.40
C SER A 246 -30.48 0.23 12.64
N VAL A 247 -31.58 -0.41 12.26
CA VAL A 247 -31.61 -1.87 12.09
C VAL A 247 -30.63 -2.33 10.99
N TRP A 248 -30.18 -3.58 11.07
CA TRP A 248 -29.37 -4.22 10.04
C TRP A 248 -30.20 -4.54 8.80
N ILE A 249 -29.65 -4.25 7.62
CA ILE A 249 -30.23 -4.56 6.31
C ILE A 249 -29.35 -5.59 5.61
N GLY A 250 -29.96 -6.67 5.13
CA GLY A 250 -29.28 -7.83 4.55
C GLY A 250 -30.09 -9.12 4.76
N PRO A 251 -29.50 -10.30 4.50
CA PRO A 251 -28.12 -10.48 4.05
C PRO A 251 -27.94 -10.13 2.57
N ILE A 252 -26.82 -9.49 2.24
CA ILE A 252 -26.21 -9.61 0.92
C ILE A 252 -25.36 -10.88 0.94
N SER A 253 -25.85 -11.95 0.32
CA SER A 253 -25.12 -13.22 0.25
C SER A 253 -24.18 -13.25 -0.96
N LEU A 254 -22.94 -13.69 -0.74
CA LEU A 254 -21.90 -13.80 -1.77
C LEU A 254 -20.98 -14.99 -1.48
N CYS A 255 -20.28 -15.49 -2.48
CA CYS A 255 -19.15 -16.40 -2.27
C CYS A 255 -17.90 -15.81 -2.92
N THR A 256 -16.78 -15.85 -2.20
CA THR A 256 -15.49 -15.45 -2.76
C THR A 256 -15.05 -16.44 -3.84
N GLU A 257 -14.32 -15.93 -4.81
CA GLU A 257 -13.76 -16.76 -5.88
C GLU A 257 -12.64 -17.66 -5.35
N CYS A 258 -12.21 -18.61 -6.17
CA CYS A 258 -11.03 -19.39 -5.88
C CYS A 258 -9.75 -18.60 -6.10
N VAL A 259 -8.74 -18.87 -5.26
CA VAL A 259 -7.40 -18.32 -5.50
C VAL A 259 -6.76 -19.03 -6.70
N SER A 260 -5.98 -18.29 -7.50
CA SER A 260 -5.09 -18.92 -8.47
C SER A 260 -3.88 -19.50 -7.74
N TYR A 261 -3.59 -20.76 -7.99
CA TYR A 261 -2.38 -21.42 -7.51
C TYR A 261 -1.24 -21.19 -8.50
N MET A 262 -0.01 -21.35 -8.04
CA MET A 262 1.20 -21.27 -8.85
C MET A 262 1.80 -22.67 -8.94
N ALA A 263 2.19 -23.12 -10.13
CA ALA A 263 2.89 -24.39 -10.28
C ALA A 263 4.29 -24.33 -9.64
N PRO A 264 5.00 -25.43 -9.36
CA PRO A 264 4.48 -26.78 -9.26
C PRO A 264 3.31 -26.85 -8.27
N TYR A 265 2.24 -27.50 -8.68
CA TYR A 265 0.99 -27.64 -7.91
C TYR A 265 0.69 -29.13 -7.74
N SER A 266 0.22 -29.52 -6.57
CA SER A 266 -0.23 -30.89 -6.29
C SER A 266 -1.46 -30.88 -5.40
N TYR A 267 -2.35 -31.84 -5.60
CA TYR A 267 -3.53 -32.06 -4.78
C TYR A 267 -3.81 -33.56 -4.64
N ASP A 268 -3.87 -34.01 -3.40
CA ASP A 268 -4.03 -35.40 -2.95
C ASP A 268 -5.43 -35.67 -2.37
N PHE A 269 -6.36 -34.72 -2.49
CA PHE A 269 -7.76 -34.81 -2.02
C PHE A 269 -7.99 -35.06 -0.51
N GLU A 270 -6.95 -35.26 0.31
CA GLU A 270 -7.08 -35.54 1.75
C GLU A 270 -7.80 -34.44 2.55
N GLY A 271 -7.82 -33.21 2.03
CA GLY A 271 -8.55 -32.08 2.60
C GLY A 271 -10.00 -31.93 2.11
N ALA A 272 -10.46 -32.75 1.17
CA ALA A 272 -11.77 -32.61 0.52
C ALA A 272 -12.93 -33.11 1.40
N SER A 273 -14.09 -32.49 1.27
CA SER A 273 -15.29 -32.90 2.00
C SER A 273 -15.91 -34.17 1.40
N VAL A 274 -15.85 -35.29 2.13
CA VAL A 274 -16.45 -36.56 1.72
C VAL A 274 -17.97 -36.43 1.52
N GLY A 275 -18.49 -37.01 0.44
CA GLY A 275 -19.93 -36.94 0.11
C GLY A 275 -20.34 -35.63 -0.56
N HIS A 276 -19.41 -34.94 -1.21
CA HIS A 276 -19.65 -33.80 -2.08
C HIS A 276 -19.89 -34.26 -3.53
N TRP A 277 -21.00 -33.86 -4.14
CA TRP A 277 -21.47 -34.41 -5.44
C TRP A 277 -21.65 -33.34 -6.55
N ASP A 278 -21.68 -32.06 -6.19
CA ASP A 278 -21.87 -30.95 -7.12
C ASP A 278 -21.38 -29.65 -6.47
N GLY A 279 -20.97 -28.67 -7.27
CA GLY A 279 -20.46 -27.38 -6.79
C GLY A 279 -18.98 -27.43 -6.44
N VAL A 280 -18.55 -26.50 -5.58
CA VAL A 280 -17.13 -26.24 -5.30
C VAL A 280 -16.74 -26.75 -3.92
N ASP A 281 -15.65 -27.52 -3.83
CA ASP A 281 -14.98 -27.87 -2.58
C ASP A 281 -13.46 -27.73 -2.79
N SER A 282 -12.76 -27.09 -1.85
CA SER A 282 -11.30 -26.91 -1.93
C SER A 282 -10.82 -26.35 -3.29
N CYS A 283 -11.65 -25.52 -3.93
CA CYS A 283 -11.47 -24.96 -5.27
C CYS A 283 -11.49 -25.94 -6.45
N TRP A 284 -11.84 -27.18 -6.22
CA TRP A 284 -12.25 -28.12 -7.25
C TRP A 284 -13.74 -27.99 -7.48
N THR A 285 -14.13 -27.87 -8.76
CA THR A 285 -15.54 -27.78 -9.14
C THR A 285 -16.01 -29.09 -9.75
N ILE A 286 -17.10 -29.63 -9.22
CA ILE A 286 -17.79 -30.78 -9.79
C ILE A 286 -19.01 -30.26 -10.54
N ILE A 287 -19.21 -30.70 -11.78
CA ILE A 287 -20.39 -30.39 -12.60
C ILE A 287 -20.84 -31.67 -13.30
N SER A 288 -22.11 -32.03 -13.15
CA SER A 288 -22.72 -33.17 -13.83
C SER A 288 -23.98 -32.77 -14.59
N ASN A 289 -24.23 -33.42 -15.74
CA ASN A 289 -25.51 -33.32 -16.46
C ASN A 289 -26.59 -34.28 -15.92
N ASN A 290 -26.22 -35.17 -15.00
CA ASN A 290 -27.11 -36.09 -14.29
C ASN A 290 -26.68 -36.16 -12.81
N PRO A 291 -26.82 -35.08 -12.04
CA PRO A 291 -26.36 -35.04 -10.65
C PRO A 291 -27.24 -35.94 -9.77
N GLY A 292 -26.60 -36.72 -8.90
CA GLY A 292 -27.26 -37.55 -7.90
C GLY A 292 -26.68 -37.28 -6.51
N THR A 293 -27.52 -37.24 -5.48
CA THR A 293 -27.08 -37.04 -4.07
C THR A 293 -26.84 -38.37 -3.34
N SER A 294 -26.79 -39.47 -4.08
CA SER A 294 -26.51 -40.82 -3.56
C SER A 294 -25.68 -41.59 -4.59
N SER A 295 -24.95 -42.59 -4.12
CA SER A 295 -24.05 -43.45 -4.94
C SER A 295 -24.71 -44.13 -6.14
N SER A 296 -26.03 -44.18 -6.19
CA SER A 296 -26.82 -44.78 -7.27
C SER A 296 -27.91 -43.86 -7.84
N GLY A 297 -27.97 -42.60 -7.36
CA GLY A 297 -29.01 -41.64 -7.72
C GLY A 297 -28.68 -40.73 -8.91
N GLY A 298 -27.49 -40.88 -9.50
CA GLY A 298 -27.01 -40.09 -10.65
C GLY A 298 -25.58 -40.46 -11.03
N TYR A 299 -24.93 -39.64 -11.86
CA TYR A 299 -23.56 -39.80 -12.33
C TYR A 299 -22.75 -38.53 -12.05
N SER A 300 -22.03 -38.48 -10.93
CA SER A 300 -21.16 -37.35 -10.60
C SER A 300 -19.80 -37.83 -10.11
N TRP A 301 -18.82 -36.93 -10.14
CA TRP A 301 -17.62 -37.13 -9.34
C TRP A 301 -17.99 -36.95 -7.88
N GLU A 302 -17.31 -37.68 -7.00
CA GLU A 302 -17.54 -37.64 -5.57
C GLU A 302 -16.25 -37.91 -4.80
N PHE A 303 -16.05 -37.19 -3.70
CA PHE A 303 -14.95 -37.47 -2.78
C PHE A 303 -15.35 -38.60 -1.83
N ARG A 304 -14.51 -39.65 -1.77
CA ARG A 304 -14.72 -40.85 -0.95
C ARG A 304 -13.49 -41.21 -0.16
N ASN A 305 -13.73 -41.85 0.98
CA ASN A 305 -12.70 -42.37 1.88
C ASN A 305 -12.92 -43.84 2.26
N THR A 306 -13.73 -44.54 1.48
CA THR A 306 -14.08 -45.96 1.68
C THR A 306 -14.02 -46.70 0.36
N PRO A 307 -13.85 -48.04 0.38
CA PRO A 307 -13.84 -48.83 -0.85
C PRO A 307 -15.04 -48.51 -1.74
N GLN A 308 -14.78 -48.21 -3.01
CA GLN A 308 -15.83 -48.00 -3.99
C GLN A 308 -16.42 -49.36 -4.38
N THR A 309 -17.74 -49.46 -4.46
CA THR A 309 -18.38 -50.64 -5.06
C THR A 309 -19.63 -50.18 -5.82
N THR A 310 -19.63 -50.30 -7.15
CA THR A 310 -20.89 -50.25 -7.91
C THR A 310 -21.77 -51.42 -7.46
N SER A 311 -23.01 -51.15 -7.03
CA SER A 311 -24.19 -52.04 -6.92
C SER A 311 -23.98 -53.58 -6.80
N GLY A 312 -22.97 -54.04 -6.04
CA GLY A 312 -22.64 -55.46 -5.86
C GLY A 312 -21.70 -56.11 -6.89
N THR A 313 -21.06 -55.34 -7.80
CA THR A 313 -20.13 -55.85 -8.83
C THR A 313 -18.65 -55.69 -8.49
N SER A 314 -18.30 -55.15 -7.30
CA SER A 314 -16.91 -55.00 -6.83
C SER A 314 -15.99 -54.29 -7.83
N THR A 315 -16.37 -53.10 -8.29
CA THR A 315 -15.63 -52.24 -9.23
C THR A 315 -14.93 -51.09 -8.52
N GLY A 316 -14.09 -50.33 -9.23
CA GLY A 316 -13.30 -49.23 -8.65
C GLY A 316 -12.23 -49.66 -7.65
N PRO A 317 -11.52 -48.70 -7.02
CA PRO A 317 -10.47 -49.00 -6.05
C PRO A 317 -11.02 -49.28 -4.64
N ASP A 318 -10.27 -50.05 -3.84
CA ASP A 318 -10.58 -50.32 -2.43
C ASP A 318 -9.96 -49.31 -1.45
N ARG A 319 -9.17 -48.35 -1.93
CA ARG A 319 -8.47 -47.32 -1.13
C ARG A 319 -8.03 -46.14 -2.00
N ASP A 320 -7.58 -45.07 -1.35
CA ASP A 320 -6.84 -43.98 -1.97
C ASP A 320 -5.46 -44.43 -2.49
N ASN A 321 -4.79 -43.60 -3.28
CA ASN A 321 -3.42 -43.83 -3.74
C ASN A 321 -2.36 -43.27 -2.78
N THR A 322 -2.57 -42.09 -2.20
CA THR A 322 -1.60 -41.33 -1.39
C THR A 322 -1.06 -42.11 -0.18
N LEU A 323 -1.93 -42.82 0.55
CA LEU A 323 -1.64 -43.64 1.72
C LEU A 323 -1.43 -45.12 1.38
N ALA A 324 -1.64 -45.53 0.13
CA ALA A 324 -1.45 -46.91 -0.30
C ALA A 324 -0.03 -47.42 0.09
N PRO A 325 0.10 -48.66 0.62
CA PRO A 325 -0.91 -49.71 0.68
C PRO A 325 -1.81 -49.69 1.93
N ALA A 326 -1.73 -48.67 2.79
CA ALA A 326 -2.65 -48.55 3.90
C ALA A 326 -4.07 -48.27 3.39
N THR A 327 -5.08 -48.70 4.14
CA THR A 327 -6.49 -48.34 3.87
C THR A 327 -6.83 -47.06 4.61
N GLY A 328 -7.47 -46.11 3.95
CA GLY A 328 -7.80 -44.79 4.51
C GLY A 328 -7.97 -43.77 3.39
N GLY A 329 -7.65 -42.52 3.71
CA GLY A 329 -7.47 -41.41 2.76
C GLY A 329 -8.72 -40.95 2.04
N VAL A 330 -8.58 -39.96 1.17
CA VAL A 330 -9.67 -39.41 0.36
C VAL A 330 -9.24 -39.38 -1.10
N PHE A 331 -10.07 -39.94 -1.98
CA PHE A 331 -9.88 -39.91 -3.43
C PHE A 331 -11.17 -39.46 -4.11
N VAL A 332 -11.09 -39.12 -5.40
CA VAL A 332 -12.27 -38.72 -6.17
C VAL A 332 -12.67 -39.84 -7.12
N THR A 333 -13.95 -40.21 -7.15
CA THR A 333 -14.46 -41.32 -7.97
C THR A 333 -15.75 -40.94 -8.70
N ALA A 334 -16.04 -41.58 -9.81
CA ALA A 334 -17.29 -41.44 -10.56
C ALA A 334 -17.92 -42.82 -10.77
N ASP A 335 -19.09 -43.03 -10.16
CA ASP A 335 -19.85 -44.28 -10.17
C ASP A 335 -20.87 -44.32 -11.31
N VAL A 336 -20.73 -45.25 -12.25
CA VAL A 336 -21.64 -45.35 -13.40
C VAL A 336 -23.03 -45.93 -13.04
N SER A 337 -23.28 -46.34 -11.79
CA SER A 337 -24.53 -46.97 -11.32
C SER A 337 -25.79 -46.15 -11.58
N GLY A 338 -25.71 -44.82 -11.58
CA GLY A 338 -26.84 -43.93 -11.86
C GLY A 338 -26.82 -43.35 -13.28
N SER A 339 -25.92 -43.82 -14.14
CA SER A 339 -25.66 -43.22 -15.44
C SER A 339 -26.40 -43.89 -16.61
N THR A 340 -26.55 -43.17 -17.70
CA THR A 340 -26.91 -43.67 -19.02
C THR A 340 -25.84 -43.30 -20.04
N ALA A 341 -25.83 -43.97 -21.19
CA ALA A 341 -24.85 -43.69 -22.22
C ALA A 341 -24.96 -42.23 -22.68
N GLY A 342 -23.86 -41.48 -22.58
CA GLY A 342 -23.79 -40.04 -22.88
C GLY A 342 -23.89 -39.12 -21.66
N ASP A 343 -24.22 -39.63 -20.47
CA ASP A 343 -24.11 -38.85 -19.24
C ASP A 343 -22.65 -38.47 -19.00
N SER A 344 -22.41 -37.29 -18.45
CA SER A 344 -21.06 -36.76 -18.24
C SER A 344 -20.93 -36.04 -16.91
N THR A 345 -19.79 -36.27 -16.25
CA THR A 345 -19.37 -35.55 -15.05
C THR A 345 -18.00 -34.92 -15.25
N MET A 346 -17.80 -33.74 -14.70
CA MET A 346 -16.59 -32.92 -14.86
C MET A 346 -16.02 -32.58 -13.50
N LEU A 347 -14.76 -32.92 -13.27
CA LEU A 347 -13.97 -32.44 -12.15
C LEU A 347 -12.98 -31.41 -12.70
N ILE A 348 -13.13 -30.16 -12.25
CA ILE A 348 -12.39 -29.01 -12.78
C ILE A 348 -11.46 -28.47 -11.70
N SER A 349 -10.18 -28.36 -12.02
CA SER A 349 -9.16 -27.84 -11.13
C SER A 349 -9.36 -26.34 -10.84
N PRO A 350 -8.73 -25.81 -9.79
CA PRO A 350 -8.52 -24.36 -9.70
C PRO A 350 -7.70 -23.83 -10.89
N MET A 351 -7.63 -22.51 -11.00
CA MET A 351 -6.69 -21.83 -11.89
C MET A 351 -5.25 -22.07 -11.40
N ILE A 352 -4.37 -22.49 -12.30
CA ILE A 352 -2.97 -22.81 -12.02
C ILE A 352 -2.08 -22.01 -12.98
N ASN A 353 -1.25 -21.13 -12.42
CA ASN A 353 -0.30 -20.31 -13.15
C ASN A 353 1.01 -21.06 -13.40
N LEU A 354 1.38 -21.23 -14.67
CA LEU A 354 2.56 -21.96 -15.13
C LEU A 354 3.78 -21.06 -15.39
N SER A 355 3.75 -19.77 -15.01
CA SER A 355 4.79 -18.81 -15.37
C SER A 355 6.17 -19.06 -14.77
N ASN A 356 6.26 -19.90 -13.73
CA ASN A 356 7.51 -20.23 -13.04
C ASN A 356 8.06 -21.61 -13.39
N ILE A 357 7.40 -22.37 -14.26
CA ILE A 357 7.88 -23.66 -14.77
C ILE A 357 7.96 -23.66 -16.30
N SER A 358 8.92 -24.39 -16.82
CA SER A 358 9.17 -24.66 -18.22
C SER A 358 8.94 -26.15 -18.50
N ASN A 359 8.49 -26.47 -19.71
CA ASN A 359 8.01 -27.81 -20.07
C ASN A 359 7.02 -28.35 -19.03
N PRO A 360 5.91 -27.64 -18.77
CA PRO A 360 4.92 -28.09 -17.82
C PRO A 360 4.30 -29.43 -18.25
N GLU A 361 4.04 -30.28 -17.28
CA GLU A 361 3.46 -31.61 -17.42
C GLU A 361 2.40 -31.83 -16.35
N LEU A 362 1.25 -32.39 -16.73
CA LEU A 362 0.23 -32.85 -15.80
C LEU A 362 0.44 -34.34 -15.54
N LYS A 363 0.61 -34.72 -14.28
CA LYS A 363 0.63 -36.11 -13.82
C LYS A 363 -0.58 -36.36 -12.92
N TYR A 364 -1.23 -37.49 -13.09
CA TYR A 364 -2.29 -37.94 -12.19
C TYR A 364 -2.30 -39.46 -12.09
N TYR A 365 -2.84 -39.95 -10.98
CA TYR A 365 -3.06 -41.37 -10.74
C TYR A 365 -4.53 -41.68 -10.99
N PHE A 366 -4.80 -42.83 -11.62
CA PHE A 366 -6.14 -43.26 -11.95
C PHE A 366 -6.34 -44.76 -11.70
N HIS A 367 -7.55 -45.13 -11.33
CA HIS A 367 -8.00 -46.52 -11.23
C HIS A 367 -9.28 -46.68 -12.05
N MET A 368 -9.28 -47.61 -13.00
CA MET A 368 -10.42 -47.84 -13.89
C MET A 368 -10.72 -49.33 -13.93
N PHE A 369 -11.73 -49.75 -13.19
CA PHE A 369 -12.10 -51.16 -13.05
C PHE A 369 -13.60 -51.41 -13.23
N GLY A 370 -13.93 -52.32 -14.15
CA GLY A 370 -15.28 -52.79 -14.41
C GLY A 370 -15.53 -53.12 -15.88
N THR A 371 -16.58 -53.89 -16.14
CA THR A 371 -16.95 -54.35 -17.48
C THR A 371 -17.64 -53.29 -18.34
N GLN A 372 -18.12 -52.20 -17.74
CA GLN A 372 -18.78 -51.09 -18.41
C GLN A 372 -18.21 -49.76 -17.95
N MET A 373 -17.06 -49.41 -18.54
CA MET A 373 -16.32 -48.20 -18.20
C MET A 373 -16.84 -46.98 -18.95
N ALA A 374 -16.91 -45.86 -18.23
CA ALA A 374 -16.93 -44.55 -18.83
C ALA A 374 -15.57 -44.21 -19.47
N ASP A 375 -15.58 -43.32 -20.46
CA ASP A 375 -14.37 -42.76 -21.06
C ASP A 375 -13.89 -41.58 -20.19
N LEU A 376 -12.61 -41.54 -19.87
CA LEU A 376 -11.98 -40.44 -19.14
C LEU A 376 -11.25 -39.51 -20.12
N HIS A 377 -11.76 -38.29 -20.23
CA HIS A 377 -11.16 -37.22 -21.03
C HIS A 377 -10.41 -36.23 -20.14
N VAL A 378 -9.24 -35.79 -20.58
CA VAL A 378 -8.49 -34.68 -19.97
C VAL A 378 -8.49 -33.50 -20.93
N ASP A 379 -9.09 -32.40 -20.48
CA ASP A 379 -9.21 -31.15 -21.23
C ASP A 379 -8.46 -30.02 -20.50
N VAL A 380 -7.98 -29.00 -21.22
CA VAL A 380 -7.28 -27.83 -20.65
C VAL A 380 -7.90 -26.53 -21.16
N ASN A 381 -8.04 -25.54 -20.28
CA ASN A 381 -8.51 -24.20 -20.65
C ASN A 381 -7.53 -23.13 -20.19
N ALA A 382 -7.08 -22.29 -21.12
CA ALA A 382 -6.17 -21.16 -20.88
C ALA A 382 -6.82 -19.78 -21.14
N GLY A 383 -8.15 -19.70 -21.03
CA GLY A 383 -8.94 -18.47 -21.17
C GLY A 383 -9.62 -18.28 -22.54
N SER A 384 -9.35 -19.15 -23.52
CA SER A 384 -9.98 -19.11 -24.87
C SER A 384 -11.02 -20.22 -25.10
N GLY A 385 -11.30 -21.03 -24.09
CA GLY A 385 -12.14 -22.22 -24.17
C GLY A 385 -11.36 -23.49 -23.85
N TRP A 386 -12.07 -24.63 -23.86
CA TRP A 386 -11.47 -25.93 -23.57
C TRP A 386 -10.81 -26.52 -24.82
N ASP A 387 -9.50 -26.69 -24.80
CA ASP A 387 -8.82 -27.66 -25.64
C ASP A 387 -9.14 -29.06 -25.12
N ARG A 388 -9.67 -29.91 -26.00
CA ARG A 388 -10.31 -31.17 -25.60
C ARG A 388 -9.43 -32.36 -25.90
N ASP A 389 -9.53 -33.36 -25.04
CA ASP A 389 -8.98 -34.70 -25.25
C ASP A 389 -7.44 -34.70 -25.45
N LEU A 390 -6.73 -33.87 -24.68
CA LEU A 390 -5.25 -33.94 -24.59
C LEU A 390 -4.80 -35.32 -24.11
N ASN A 391 -5.64 -35.96 -23.30
CA ASN A 391 -5.58 -37.39 -23.05
C ASN A 391 -6.99 -37.99 -23.05
N LEU A 392 -7.10 -39.24 -23.50
CA LEU A 392 -8.34 -40.02 -23.54
C LEU A 392 -8.04 -41.46 -23.15
N LEU A 393 -8.63 -41.91 -22.03
CA LEU A 393 -8.55 -43.29 -21.58
C LEU A 393 -9.93 -43.94 -21.72
N THR A 394 -9.97 -45.08 -22.42
CA THR A 394 -11.21 -45.83 -22.69
C THR A 394 -11.08 -47.26 -22.22
N GLY A 395 -12.12 -47.81 -21.59
CA GLY A 395 -12.13 -49.19 -21.12
C GLY A 395 -11.45 -49.40 -19.77
N GLN A 396 -11.25 -50.68 -19.43
CA GLN A 396 -10.71 -51.12 -18.13
C GLN A 396 -9.17 -51.15 -18.15
N PHE A 397 -8.54 -50.67 -17.07
CA PHE A 397 -7.09 -50.72 -16.87
C PHE A 397 -6.65 -51.56 -15.67
N ASN A 398 -7.52 -51.71 -14.66
CA ASN A 398 -7.27 -52.52 -13.47
C ASN A 398 -8.07 -53.83 -13.54
N THR A 399 -7.64 -54.88 -12.84
CA THR A 399 -8.28 -56.21 -12.84
C THR A 399 -8.91 -56.60 -11.50
N SER A 400 -8.60 -55.86 -10.44
CA SER A 400 -9.11 -56.02 -9.08
C SER A 400 -9.24 -54.66 -8.40
N GLN A 401 -10.11 -54.55 -7.40
CA GLN A 401 -10.22 -53.35 -6.55
C GLN A 401 -8.93 -53.04 -5.81
N SER A 402 -8.17 -54.08 -5.47
CA SER A 402 -6.90 -53.98 -4.75
C SER A 402 -5.69 -53.72 -5.63
N ASP A 403 -5.86 -53.60 -6.95
CA ASP A 403 -4.75 -53.26 -7.83
C ASP A 403 -4.30 -51.81 -7.56
N PRO A 404 -2.99 -51.51 -7.60
CA PRO A 404 -2.50 -50.14 -7.51
C PRO A 404 -3.10 -49.23 -8.59
N TYR A 405 -3.17 -47.93 -8.31
CA TYR A 405 -3.51 -46.95 -9.34
C TYR A 405 -2.43 -46.97 -10.43
N ASN A 406 -2.86 -46.72 -11.66
CA ASN A 406 -1.98 -46.45 -12.79
C ASN A 406 -1.67 -44.95 -12.82
N ASP A 407 -0.49 -44.55 -13.30
CA ASP A 407 -0.18 -43.15 -13.54
C ASP A 407 0.03 -42.84 -15.02
N THR A 408 -0.20 -41.58 -15.38
CA THR A 408 0.07 -41.08 -16.73
C THR A 408 0.54 -39.64 -16.69
N ILE A 409 1.19 -39.19 -17.77
CA ILE A 409 1.71 -37.84 -17.93
C ILE A 409 1.12 -37.26 -19.22
N VAL A 410 0.61 -36.03 -19.12
CA VAL A 410 0.08 -35.24 -20.23
C VAL A 410 1.00 -34.03 -20.43
N ASP A 411 1.52 -33.89 -21.65
CA ASP A 411 2.36 -32.75 -22.02
C ASP A 411 1.53 -31.46 -22.06
N LEU A 412 1.93 -30.47 -21.26
CA LEU A 412 1.32 -29.15 -21.22
C LEU A 412 2.21 -28.07 -21.84
N SER A 413 3.29 -28.43 -22.55
CA SER A 413 4.27 -27.48 -23.07
C SER A 413 3.67 -26.35 -23.92
N ALA A 414 2.56 -26.62 -24.61
CA ALA A 414 1.79 -25.61 -25.37
C ALA A 414 1.23 -24.46 -24.51
N TYR A 415 1.12 -24.67 -23.20
CA TYR A 415 0.56 -23.74 -22.22
C TYR A 415 1.62 -23.07 -21.32
N SER A 416 2.91 -23.27 -21.62
CA SER A 416 4.01 -22.67 -20.86
C SER A 416 3.85 -21.14 -20.73
N GLY A 417 3.97 -20.62 -19.50
CA GLY A 417 3.79 -19.20 -19.22
C GLY A 417 2.34 -18.72 -19.05
N MET A 418 1.34 -19.59 -19.22
CA MET A 418 -0.08 -19.24 -19.09
C MET A 418 -0.67 -19.63 -17.72
N THR A 419 -1.85 -19.10 -17.39
CA THR A 419 -2.69 -19.62 -16.31
C THR A 419 -3.77 -20.53 -16.90
N ILE A 420 -3.88 -21.76 -16.40
CA ILE A 420 -4.77 -22.79 -16.94
C ILE A 420 -5.72 -23.39 -15.90
N GLN A 421 -6.78 -24.05 -16.37
CA GLN A 421 -7.52 -25.07 -15.64
C GLN A 421 -7.43 -26.41 -16.36
N VAL A 422 -7.43 -27.49 -15.60
CA VAL A 422 -7.55 -28.87 -16.09
C VAL A 422 -8.95 -29.37 -15.76
N ARG A 423 -9.58 -30.08 -16.70
CA ARG A 423 -10.85 -30.76 -16.49
C ARG A 423 -10.72 -32.25 -16.77
N PHE A 424 -11.09 -33.06 -15.80
CA PHE A 424 -11.30 -34.50 -15.93
C PHE A 424 -12.77 -34.76 -16.19
N ARG A 425 -13.11 -35.17 -17.41
CA ARG A 425 -14.48 -35.37 -17.85
C ARG A 425 -14.72 -36.86 -18.09
N GLY A 426 -15.50 -37.47 -17.20
CA GLY A 426 -16.01 -38.83 -17.38
C GLY A 426 -17.24 -38.80 -18.27
N VAL A 427 -17.28 -39.61 -19.33
CA VAL A 427 -18.44 -39.78 -20.21
C VAL A 427 -18.88 -41.22 -20.17
N SER A 428 -20.08 -41.47 -19.63
CA SER A 428 -20.59 -42.82 -19.43
C SER A 428 -20.94 -43.51 -20.74
N ASN A 429 -20.55 -44.78 -20.86
CA ASN A 429 -21.01 -45.71 -21.90
C ASN A 429 -22.21 -46.56 -21.43
N GLY A 430 -22.90 -46.11 -20.39
CA GLY A 430 -24.02 -46.78 -19.73
C GLY A 430 -23.66 -47.35 -18.36
N CYS A 431 -24.60 -48.11 -17.81
CA CYS A 431 -24.59 -48.64 -16.45
C CYS A 431 -24.62 -50.17 -16.49
N CYS A 432 -24.08 -50.91 -15.53
CA CYS A 432 -23.84 -50.55 -14.13
C CYS A 432 -22.65 -51.33 -13.56
N ALA A 433 -21.48 -51.27 -14.18
CA ALA A 433 -20.36 -52.09 -13.76
C ALA A 433 -19.03 -51.44 -14.11
N GLY A 434 -18.77 -50.23 -13.61
CA GLY A 434 -17.52 -49.52 -13.85
C GLY A 434 -17.39 -48.27 -13.00
N ASP A 435 -16.21 -48.07 -12.45
CA ASP A 435 -15.89 -46.85 -11.71
C ASP A 435 -14.56 -46.29 -12.20
N ILE A 436 -14.49 -44.97 -12.31
CA ILE A 436 -13.23 -44.24 -12.51
C ILE A 436 -12.89 -43.57 -11.21
N ALA A 437 -11.67 -43.78 -10.70
CA ALA A 437 -11.13 -43.00 -9.60
C ALA A 437 -9.87 -42.27 -10.04
N LEU A 438 -9.65 -41.09 -9.45
CA LEU A 438 -8.45 -40.28 -9.61
C LEU A 438 -7.88 -39.94 -8.24
N ASP A 439 -6.57 -39.77 -8.21
CA ASP A 439 -5.87 -39.31 -7.03
C ASP A 439 -4.52 -38.66 -7.40
N ASP A 440 -3.88 -38.01 -6.43
CA ASP A 440 -2.52 -37.45 -6.51
C ASP A 440 -2.26 -36.67 -7.81
N ILE A 441 -3.07 -35.64 -8.07
CA ILE A 441 -2.97 -34.81 -9.27
C ILE A 441 -1.86 -33.78 -9.06
N SER A 442 -0.95 -33.66 -10.03
CA SER A 442 0.12 -32.67 -10.00
C SER A 442 0.39 -32.05 -11.35
N ILE A 443 0.71 -30.75 -11.36
CA ILE A 443 1.28 -30.06 -12.50
C ILE A 443 2.68 -29.62 -12.10
N THR A 444 3.68 -30.18 -12.77
CA THR A 444 5.09 -29.91 -12.50
C THR A 444 5.84 -29.55 -13.77
N GLY A 445 7.08 -29.11 -13.64
CA GLY A 445 7.95 -28.80 -14.76
C GLY A 445 9.32 -28.39 -14.25
N ALA A 446 10.27 -28.15 -15.16
CA ALA A 446 11.56 -27.61 -14.77
C ALA A 446 11.39 -26.14 -14.38
N ALA A 447 11.87 -25.71 -13.21
CA ALA A 447 11.80 -24.30 -12.81
C ALA A 447 12.35 -23.40 -13.92
N VAL A 448 11.61 -22.35 -14.30
CA VAL A 448 12.14 -21.32 -15.20
C VAL A 448 13.29 -20.68 -14.47
N ALA A 449 14.51 -20.83 -14.99
CA ALA A 449 15.68 -20.23 -14.36
C ALA A 449 15.52 -18.70 -14.38
N CYS A 450 15.51 -18.04 -13.23
CA CYS A 450 15.68 -16.59 -13.14
C CYS A 450 17.15 -16.25 -13.46
N PRO A 451 17.47 -15.81 -14.69
CA PRO A 451 18.84 -15.67 -15.12
C PRO A 451 19.49 -14.51 -14.37
N ALA A 452 20.78 -14.62 -14.06
CA ALA A 452 21.51 -13.53 -13.44
C ALA A 452 21.53 -12.30 -14.37
N PRO A 453 21.41 -11.07 -13.84
CA PRO A 453 21.59 -9.84 -14.60
C PRO A 453 22.92 -9.81 -15.37
N SER A 454 22.99 -8.99 -16.40
CA SER A 454 24.20 -8.82 -17.21
C SER A 454 24.50 -7.35 -17.48
N ALA A 455 25.61 -7.06 -18.18
CA ALA A 455 26.00 -5.71 -18.58
C ALA A 455 25.99 -4.69 -17.41
N LEU A 456 26.50 -5.09 -16.24
CA LEU A 456 26.66 -4.20 -15.10
C LEU A 456 27.58 -3.03 -15.47
N ALA A 457 27.19 -1.82 -15.07
CA ALA A 457 27.95 -0.60 -15.29
C ALA A 457 27.70 0.42 -14.18
N ALA A 458 28.69 1.29 -13.94
CA ALA A 458 28.57 2.47 -13.09
C ALA A 458 28.90 3.74 -13.88
N GLY A 459 28.12 4.80 -13.69
CA GLY A 459 28.25 6.11 -14.33
C GLY A 459 27.90 7.24 -13.37
N SER A 460 28.02 8.49 -13.82
CA SER A 460 27.76 9.70 -13.02
C SER A 460 28.42 9.65 -11.62
N ILE A 461 29.62 9.09 -11.56
CA ILE A 461 30.33 8.85 -10.30
C ILE A 461 30.84 10.19 -9.77
N THR A 462 30.53 10.48 -8.51
CA THR A 462 30.98 11.67 -7.79
C THR A 462 31.78 11.24 -6.55
N CYS A 463 32.02 12.17 -5.63
CA CYS A 463 32.75 11.91 -4.39
C CYS A 463 31.98 11.05 -3.39
N ASN A 464 30.64 11.05 -3.46
CA ASN A 464 29.80 10.35 -2.47
C ASN A 464 28.60 9.60 -3.07
N GLN A 465 28.52 9.50 -4.40
CA GLN A 465 27.47 8.74 -5.06
C GLN A 465 27.92 8.18 -6.41
N ALA A 466 27.23 7.14 -6.88
CA ALA A 466 27.37 6.57 -8.22
C ALA A 466 26.00 6.11 -8.75
N ALA A 467 25.76 6.30 -10.05
CA ALA A 467 24.62 5.71 -10.73
C ALA A 467 25.02 4.33 -11.26
N LEU A 468 24.32 3.29 -10.83
CA LEU A 468 24.53 1.90 -11.20
C LEU A 468 23.47 1.49 -12.22
N SER A 469 23.84 0.62 -13.15
CA SER A 469 22.96 0.13 -14.22
C SER A 469 23.31 -1.31 -14.62
N TRP A 470 22.34 -2.06 -15.13
CA TRP A 470 22.49 -3.42 -15.63
C TRP A 470 21.44 -3.72 -16.70
N THR A 471 21.51 -4.89 -17.32
CA THR A 471 20.44 -5.49 -18.13
C THR A 471 19.81 -6.61 -17.33
N ALA A 472 18.48 -6.62 -17.23
CA ALA A 472 17.74 -7.68 -16.55
C ALA A 472 18.03 -9.04 -17.22
N GLY A 473 18.14 -10.09 -16.41
CA GLY A 473 18.39 -11.45 -16.89
C GLY A 473 17.18 -12.05 -17.60
N SER A 474 15.97 -11.57 -17.30
CA SER A 474 14.72 -11.97 -17.94
C SER A 474 13.88 -10.74 -18.33
N GLY A 475 13.04 -10.88 -19.36
CA GLY A 475 11.98 -9.92 -19.68
C GLY A 475 10.84 -9.87 -18.66
N THR A 476 10.82 -10.80 -17.68
CA THR A 476 9.81 -10.91 -16.62
C THR A 476 10.30 -10.42 -15.25
N THR A 477 11.50 -9.81 -15.16
CA THR A 477 12.03 -9.27 -13.90
C THR A 477 11.08 -8.21 -13.32
N GLN A 478 10.61 -8.43 -12.08
CA GLN A 478 9.74 -7.47 -11.37
C GLN A 478 10.56 -6.39 -10.64
N SER A 479 11.68 -6.79 -10.05
CA SER A 479 12.60 -5.91 -9.33
C SER A 479 14.00 -6.52 -9.24
N SER A 480 14.99 -5.74 -8.85
CA SER A 480 16.35 -6.20 -8.61
C SER A 480 16.85 -5.75 -7.23
N ILE A 481 17.65 -6.62 -6.60
CA ILE A 481 18.39 -6.34 -5.38
C ILE A 481 19.81 -5.96 -5.77
N VAL A 482 20.24 -4.75 -5.42
CA VAL A 482 21.60 -4.29 -5.54
C VAL A 482 22.26 -4.32 -4.18
N GLU A 483 23.37 -5.03 -4.05
CA GLU A 483 24.20 -5.02 -2.85
C GLU A 483 25.57 -4.44 -3.18
N TYR A 484 25.99 -3.42 -2.43
CA TYR A 484 27.27 -2.72 -2.67
C TYR A 484 28.07 -2.50 -1.38
N GLY A 485 29.38 -2.49 -1.50
CA GLY A 485 30.30 -2.33 -0.38
C GLY A 485 31.71 -2.00 -0.87
N THR A 486 32.64 -1.71 0.05
CA THR A 486 34.05 -1.51 -0.32
C THR A 486 34.57 -2.76 -1.05
N THR A 487 35.45 -2.58 -2.03
CA THR A 487 35.96 -3.68 -2.86
C THR A 487 36.42 -4.87 -2.00
N GLY A 488 35.97 -6.07 -2.37
CA GLY A 488 36.26 -7.32 -1.66
C GLY A 488 35.33 -7.63 -0.47
N PHE A 489 34.24 -6.89 -0.27
CA PHE A 489 33.24 -7.25 0.74
C PHE A 489 32.57 -8.61 0.42
N SER A 490 32.17 -9.34 1.46
CA SER A 490 31.41 -10.59 1.29
C SER A 490 29.95 -10.29 1.00
N ILE A 491 29.36 -10.95 0.00
CA ILE A 491 27.91 -10.89 -0.26
C ILE A 491 27.13 -11.22 1.04
N GLY A 492 26.14 -10.40 1.38
CA GLY A 492 25.40 -10.39 2.65
C GLY A 492 25.91 -9.39 3.70
N SER A 493 27.09 -8.78 3.50
CA SER A 493 27.68 -7.78 4.42
C SER A 493 27.66 -6.35 3.88
N GLY A 494 27.23 -6.16 2.63
CA GLY A 494 27.15 -4.87 1.98
C GLY A 494 25.87 -4.10 2.35
N THR A 495 25.73 -2.91 1.77
CA THR A 495 24.50 -2.13 1.82
C THR A 495 23.57 -2.58 0.70
N VAL A 496 22.30 -2.83 1.03
CA VAL A 496 21.30 -3.39 0.10
C VAL A 496 20.28 -2.33 -0.30
N VAL A 497 19.97 -2.27 -1.60
CA VAL A 497 18.93 -1.43 -2.20
C VAL A 497 18.09 -2.30 -3.12
N THR A 498 16.76 -2.24 -2.97
CA THR A 498 15.83 -2.92 -3.89
C THR A 498 15.17 -1.88 -4.80
N THR A 499 15.10 -2.17 -6.10
CA THR A 499 14.55 -1.24 -7.11
C THR A 499 13.77 -1.99 -8.19
N SER A 500 12.72 -1.39 -8.74
CA SER A 500 11.97 -1.91 -9.89
C SER A 500 12.57 -1.52 -11.25
N ASN A 501 13.60 -0.68 -11.26
CA ASN A 501 14.28 -0.24 -12.47
C ASN A 501 15.63 -0.94 -12.62
N VAL A 502 16.10 -1.10 -13.86
CA VAL A 502 17.45 -1.62 -14.18
C VAL A 502 18.59 -0.61 -13.94
N THR A 503 18.29 0.44 -13.17
CA THR A 503 19.22 1.47 -12.75
C THR A 503 18.90 1.92 -11.32
N THR A 504 19.92 2.30 -10.55
CA THR A 504 19.74 2.94 -9.24
C THR A 504 20.90 3.89 -8.93
N THR A 505 20.69 4.88 -8.06
CA THR A 505 21.78 5.74 -7.56
C THR A 505 22.07 5.39 -6.11
N VAL A 506 23.32 5.06 -5.81
CA VAL A 506 23.78 4.80 -4.44
C VAL A 506 24.50 6.04 -3.91
N THR A 507 24.23 6.42 -2.66
CA THR A 507 24.75 7.63 -2.02
C THR A 507 25.49 7.31 -0.71
N GLY A 508 26.17 8.29 -0.12
CA GLY A 508 26.88 8.13 1.15
C GLY A 508 28.22 7.40 1.01
N LEU A 509 28.75 7.31 -0.20
CA LEU A 509 30.05 6.70 -0.48
C LEU A 509 31.21 7.59 0.04
N GLN A 510 32.35 6.97 0.33
CA GLN A 510 33.56 7.68 0.72
C GLN A 510 34.34 8.12 -0.53
N PRO A 511 34.89 9.34 -0.58
CA PRO A 511 35.72 9.79 -1.71
C PRO A 511 36.96 8.91 -1.91
N GLY A 512 37.41 8.77 -3.16
CA GLY A 512 38.61 8.01 -3.52
C GLY A 512 38.60 6.53 -3.11
N THR A 513 37.42 5.97 -2.85
CA THR A 513 37.27 4.61 -2.32
C THR A 513 36.74 3.69 -3.42
N SER A 514 37.32 2.50 -3.52
CA SER A 514 36.90 1.47 -4.46
C SER A 514 35.73 0.68 -3.88
N TYR A 515 34.66 0.52 -4.65
CA TYR A 515 33.45 -0.21 -4.30
C TYR A 515 33.19 -1.33 -5.31
N ASP A 516 32.66 -2.44 -4.81
CA ASP A 516 32.05 -3.48 -5.63
C ASP A 516 30.53 -3.43 -5.46
N PHE A 517 29.80 -3.79 -6.51
CA PHE A 517 28.38 -4.11 -6.38
C PHE A 517 28.01 -5.40 -7.10
N TYR A 518 26.98 -6.05 -6.57
CA TYR A 518 26.32 -7.22 -7.13
C TYR A 518 24.85 -6.91 -7.36
N VAL A 519 24.25 -7.57 -8.36
CA VAL A 519 22.83 -7.47 -8.66
C VAL A 519 22.20 -8.85 -8.73
N ARG A 520 21.03 -9.01 -8.12
CA ARG A 520 20.15 -10.17 -8.29
C ARG A 520 18.81 -9.70 -8.82
N ASP A 521 18.25 -10.39 -9.80
CA ASP A 521 16.88 -10.15 -10.25
C ASP A 521 15.89 -10.97 -9.43
N ILE A 522 14.74 -10.39 -9.15
CA ILE A 522 13.56 -11.06 -8.59
C ILE A 522 12.58 -11.22 -9.76
N CYS A 523 12.49 -12.44 -10.28
CA CYS A 523 11.56 -12.78 -11.36
C CYS A 523 10.15 -13.06 -10.82
N ALA A 524 10.06 -13.69 -9.65
CA ALA A 524 8.81 -13.93 -8.92
C ALA A 524 9.06 -14.01 -7.40
N SER A 525 7.98 -14.04 -6.61
CA SER A 525 8.10 -14.25 -5.16
C SER A 525 8.77 -15.59 -4.87
N GLY A 526 9.92 -15.56 -4.18
CA GLY A 526 10.73 -16.74 -3.91
C GLY A 526 11.68 -17.17 -5.04
N ASP A 527 11.65 -16.50 -6.20
CA ASP A 527 12.52 -16.77 -7.34
C ASP A 527 13.47 -15.60 -7.58
N THR A 528 14.69 -15.74 -7.04
CA THR A 528 15.76 -14.74 -7.11
C THR A 528 16.97 -15.33 -7.82
N SER A 529 17.51 -14.60 -8.79
CA SER A 529 18.66 -15.04 -9.56
C SER A 529 19.92 -15.23 -8.70
N ALA A 530 20.89 -15.94 -9.25
CA ALA A 530 22.26 -15.86 -8.77
C ALA A 530 22.79 -14.40 -8.86
N PRO A 531 23.70 -13.98 -7.97
CA PRO A 531 24.27 -12.64 -8.03
C PRO A 531 25.15 -12.47 -9.28
N ALA A 532 24.87 -11.44 -10.06
CA ALA A 532 25.75 -10.93 -11.10
C ALA A 532 26.75 -9.93 -10.52
N GLY A 533 28.04 -10.11 -10.82
CA GLY A 533 29.11 -9.27 -10.31
C GLY A 533 30.32 -10.08 -9.80
N PRO A 534 31.27 -9.44 -9.10
CA PRO A 534 31.26 -8.01 -8.78
C PRO A 534 31.48 -7.13 -10.01
N PHE A 535 30.87 -5.95 -10.02
CA PHE A 535 31.34 -4.83 -10.84
C PHE A 535 32.02 -3.80 -9.92
N THR A 536 33.28 -3.48 -10.22
CA THR A 536 34.08 -2.55 -9.42
C THR A 536 34.06 -1.16 -10.02
N PHE A 537 33.85 -0.14 -9.18
CA PHE A 537 33.99 1.27 -9.53
C PHE A 537 34.69 2.04 -8.40
N VAL A 538 35.28 3.19 -8.73
CA VAL A 538 36.00 4.04 -7.75
C VAL A 538 35.31 5.39 -7.71
N THR A 539 34.95 5.86 -6.53
CA THR A 539 34.43 7.23 -6.36
C THR A 539 35.49 8.26 -6.73
N VAL A 540 35.04 9.46 -7.11
CA VAL A 540 35.98 10.55 -7.40
C VAL A 540 36.85 10.82 -6.18
N SER A 541 38.15 10.99 -6.40
CA SER A 541 39.15 11.08 -5.35
C SER A 541 38.96 12.31 -4.46
N GLY A 542 38.87 12.06 -3.16
CA GLY A 542 39.25 12.92 -2.05
C GLY A 542 40.14 12.10 -1.10
N PRO A 543 40.93 12.70 -0.19
CA PRO A 543 40.76 14.03 0.39
C PRO A 543 41.48 15.14 -0.40
N LEU A 544 40.84 16.30 -0.43
CA LEU A 544 41.45 17.55 -0.83
C LEU A 544 42.29 18.03 0.37
N ASN A 545 43.61 18.18 0.19
CA ASN A 545 44.52 18.62 1.27
C ASN A 545 45.37 19.78 0.75
N ALA A 546 45.13 20.97 1.28
CA ALA A 546 45.88 22.17 0.95
C ALA A 546 47.22 22.15 1.67
N GLY A 547 48.28 22.54 0.96
CA GLY A 547 49.60 22.65 1.55
C GLY A 547 50.55 23.42 0.66
N PHE A 548 51.46 24.18 1.25
CA PHE A 548 52.54 24.81 0.51
C PHE A 548 53.83 24.86 1.32
N SER A 549 54.92 25.07 0.60
CA SER A 549 56.22 25.46 1.16
C SER A 549 56.69 26.74 0.47
N TYR A 550 57.68 27.41 1.05
CA TYR A 550 58.22 28.64 0.49
C TYR A 550 59.72 28.76 0.65
N VAL A 551 60.35 29.51 -0.26
CA VAL A 551 61.77 29.84 -0.22
C VAL A 551 61.92 31.36 -0.29
N LEU A 552 62.66 31.92 0.67
CA LEU A 552 63.01 33.34 0.70
C LEU A 552 64.18 33.61 -0.26
N GLY A 553 64.02 34.61 -1.13
CA GLY A 553 65.12 35.17 -1.92
C GLY A 553 66.02 36.09 -1.09
N SER A 554 66.94 36.77 -1.76
CA SER A 554 67.77 37.80 -1.13
C SER A 554 67.00 39.11 -0.98
N ALA A 555 67.06 39.72 0.21
CA ALA A 555 66.52 41.05 0.44
C ALA A 555 67.26 42.09 -0.41
N THR A 556 66.53 43.05 -0.96
CA THR A 556 67.06 44.25 -1.62
C THR A 556 66.66 45.49 -0.83
N MET A 557 67.12 46.65 -1.28
CA MET A 557 66.68 47.94 -0.73
C MET A 557 65.17 48.17 -0.82
N THR A 558 64.44 47.47 -1.71
CA THR A 558 63.03 47.77 -1.97
C THR A 558 62.09 46.59 -1.79
N ASN A 559 62.57 45.35 -1.84
CA ASN A 559 61.73 44.16 -1.72
C ASN A 559 62.50 42.89 -1.32
N LEU A 560 61.74 41.85 -0.96
CA LEU A 560 62.18 40.46 -0.90
C LEU A 560 61.20 39.59 -1.67
N ALA A 561 61.70 38.84 -2.66
CA ALA A 561 60.92 37.87 -3.42
C ALA A 561 60.79 36.54 -2.67
N VAL A 562 59.56 36.01 -2.55
CA VAL A 562 59.27 34.71 -1.97
C VAL A 562 58.66 33.81 -3.04
N THR A 563 59.27 32.65 -3.26
CA THR A 563 58.74 31.63 -4.17
C THR A 563 57.92 30.63 -3.38
N PHE A 564 56.65 30.45 -3.73
CA PHE A 564 55.76 29.47 -3.13
C PHE A 564 55.65 28.23 -4.02
N THR A 565 55.72 27.06 -3.38
CA THR A 565 55.53 25.76 -4.02
C THR A 565 54.30 25.10 -3.45
N ASP A 566 53.34 24.77 -4.32
CA ASP A 566 52.16 23.98 -3.99
C ASP A 566 52.53 22.54 -3.67
N ASN A 567 52.07 22.05 -2.52
CA ASN A 567 52.18 20.66 -2.08
C ASN A 567 50.79 20.03 -1.92
N SER A 568 49.75 20.63 -2.50
CA SER A 568 48.38 20.21 -2.34
C SER A 568 48.05 18.90 -3.05
N VAL A 569 47.09 18.15 -2.51
CA VAL A 569 46.57 16.92 -3.12
C VAL A 569 45.14 17.17 -3.61
N GLY A 570 44.84 16.77 -4.85
CA GLY A 570 43.48 16.80 -5.41
C GLY A 570 42.98 18.15 -5.95
N ALA A 571 43.85 19.17 -5.98
CA ALA A 571 43.51 20.50 -6.48
C ALA A 571 43.34 20.54 -8.01
N THR A 572 42.26 21.16 -8.48
CA THR A 572 42.07 21.58 -9.88
C THR A 572 42.18 23.09 -10.06
N SER A 573 42.13 23.88 -8.99
CA SER A 573 42.42 25.31 -8.99
C SER A 573 42.98 25.82 -7.65
N TRP A 574 43.71 26.93 -7.68
CA TRP A 574 44.41 27.53 -6.53
C TRP A 574 43.99 28.99 -6.33
N SER A 575 43.95 29.45 -5.08
CA SER A 575 43.70 30.83 -4.69
C SER A 575 44.60 31.19 -3.52
N TRP A 576 45.55 32.09 -3.76
CA TRP A 576 46.53 32.58 -2.80
C TRP A 576 46.13 33.94 -2.27
N ASN A 577 46.32 34.16 -0.97
CA ASN A 577 46.34 35.46 -0.33
C ASN A 577 47.65 35.57 0.45
N PHE A 578 48.49 36.55 0.13
CA PHE A 578 49.84 36.66 0.70
C PHE A 578 49.88 37.42 2.04
N GLY A 579 48.72 37.82 2.60
CA GLY A 579 48.64 38.48 3.90
C GLY A 579 49.00 39.98 3.87
N ASP A 580 49.33 40.54 2.70
CA ASP A 580 49.64 41.96 2.48
C ASP A 580 48.61 42.68 1.59
N GLY A 581 47.50 42.00 1.28
CA GLY A 581 46.44 42.49 0.39
C GLY A 581 46.57 42.02 -1.06
N ASN A 582 47.66 41.35 -1.45
CA ASN A 582 47.84 40.79 -2.79
C ASN A 582 47.41 39.31 -2.86
N THR A 583 47.03 38.87 -4.06
CA THR A 583 46.51 37.51 -4.33
C THR A 583 47.06 36.92 -5.62
N ALA A 584 47.02 35.59 -5.77
CA ALA A 584 47.34 34.89 -7.02
C ALA A 584 46.45 33.67 -7.24
N ALA A 585 46.35 33.19 -8.49
CA ALA A 585 45.57 31.98 -8.84
C ALA A 585 46.41 30.88 -9.52
N THR A 586 47.71 31.12 -9.71
CA THR A 586 48.65 30.16 -10.29
C THR A 586 49.08 29.13 -9.26
N GLN A 587 49.40 27.90 -9.69
CA GLN A 587 49.83 26.82 -8.79
C GLN A 587 51.07 27.18 -7.95
N ASN A 588 52.14 27.71 -8.56
CA ASN A 588 53.40 28.04 -7.87
C ASN A 588 53.75 29.52 -8.07
N PRO A 589 53.18 30.47 -7.30
CA PRO A 589 53.42 31.89 -7.49
C PRO A 589 54.75 32.35 -6.89
N VAL A 590 55.27 33.46 -7.42
CA VAL A 590 56.33 34.26 -6.79
C VAL A 590 55.72 35.59 -6.36
N HIS A 591 55.90 35.97 -5.09
CA HIS A 591 55.36 37.22 -4.53
C HIS A 591 56.46 38.09 -3.94
N ASN A 592 56.37 39.40 -4.14
CA ASN A 592 57.36 40.37 -3.66
C ASN A 592 56.81 41.17 -2.47
N TYR A 593 57.42 41.02 -1.29
CA TYR A 593 57.09 41.84 -0.12
C TYR A 593 57.96 43.09 -0.09
N THR A 594 57.36 44.25 0.18
CA THR A 594 58.07 45.56 0.22
C THR A 594 58.35 46.06 1.64
N ASN A 595 57.79 45.41 2.66
CA ASN A 595 57.96 45.79 4.08
C ASN A 595 58.39 44.57 4.91
N ASN A 596 59.23 44.80 5.92
CA ASN A 596 59.54 43.79 6.93
C ASN A 596 58.29 43.52 7.80
N GLY A 597 58.05 42.28 8.17
CA GLY A 597 56.86 41.88 8.94
C GLY A 597 56.57 40.38 8.87
N GLY A 598 55.62 39.93 9.69
CA GLY A 598 55.03 38.59 9.59
C GLY A 598 53.75 38.64 8.77
N TYR A 599 53.66 37.82 7.73
CA TYR A 599 52.52 37.74 6.83
C TYR A 599 51.87 36.36 6.91
N GLN A 600 50.56 36.33 7.17
CA GLN A 600 49.80 35.08 7.15
C GLN A 600 49.41 34.76 5.70
N VAL A 601 50.13 33.84 5.08
CA VAL A 601 49.84 33.39 3.72
C VAL A 601 48.79 32.30 3.76
N THR A 602 47.74 32.45 2.96
CA THR A 602 46.62 31.50 2.84
C THR A 602 46.57 30.94 1.43
N LEU A 603 46.55 29.62 1.31
CA LEU A 603 46.25 28.90 0.07
C LEU A 603 44.90 28.20 0.22
N THR A 604 43.93 28.57 -0.62
CA THR A 604 42.68 27.84 -0.79
C THR A 604 42.72 27.09 -2.12
N ILE A 605 42.54 25.78 -2.09
CA ILE A 605 42.43 24.93 -3.28
C ILE A 605 40.98 24.51 -3.51
N THR A 606 40.59 24.29 -4.77
CA THR A 606 39.32 23.67 -5.14
C THR A 606 39.60 22.40 -5.94
N GLY A 607 38.81 21.36 -5.71
CA GLY A 607 38.84 20.11 -6.45
C GLY A 607 37.43 19.57 -6.70
N PRO A 608 37.28 18.40 -7.35
CA PRO A 608 35.98 17.78 -7.63
C PRO A 608 35.13 17.51 -6.38
N CYS A 609 35.77 17.41 -5.21
CA CYS A 609 35.13 17.11 -3.93
C CYS A 609 35.02 18.32 -2.98
N GLY A 610 35.20 19.56 -3.45
CA GLY A 610 35.01 20.77 -2.66
C GLY A 610 36.25 21.68 -2.60
N THR A 611 36.46 22.34 -1.47
CA THR A 611 37.59 23.25 -1.23
C THR A 611 38.30 22.93 0.09
N ASP A 612 39.61 23.13 0.13
CA ASP A 612 40.41 23.04 1.37
C ASP A 612 41.36 24.24 1.48
N THR A 613 41.77 24.60 2.69
CA THR A 613 42.57 25.80 2.95
C THR A 613 43.71 25.54 3.94
N PHE A 614 44.90 26.00 3.59
CA PHE A 614 46.10 25.95 4.43
C PHE A 614 46.69 27.33 4.66
N GLN A 615 47.19 27.57 5.87
CA GLN A 615 47.79 28.84 6.27
C GLN A 615 49.16 28.62 6.91
N ASP A 616 50.13 29.45 6.54
CA ASP A 616 51.44 29.50 7.19
C ASP A 616 51.94 30.95 7.34
N SER A 617 52.76 31.19 8.36
CA SER A 617 53.33 32.51 8.65
C SER A 617 54.70 32.66 7.98
N VAL A 618 54.82 33.63 7.08
CA VAL A 618 56.08 33.98 6.41
C VAL A 618 56.65 35.24 7.06
N THR A 619 57.87 35.13 7.59
CA THR A 619 58.58 36.28 8.18
C THR A 619 59.51 36.92 7.17
N ILE A 620 59.32 38.21 6.90
CA ILE A 620 60.13 39.02 5.99
C ILE A 620 60.99 39.98 6.82
N ALA A 621 62.30 39.93 6.60
CA ALA A 621 63.29 40.79 7.23
C ALA A 621 64.41 41.13 6.22
N GLY A 622 65.22 42.14 6.51
CA GLY A 622 66.37 42.49 5.66
C GLY A 622 66.09 43.58 4.61
N ILE A 623 64.84 43.99 4.41
CA ILE A 623 64.49 45.10 3.52
C ILE A 623 64.87 46.41 4.22
N ASN A 624 65.55 47.33 3.51
CA ASN A 624 66.04 48.62 4.01
C ASN A 624 67.17 48.57 5.08
N LEU A 625 68.00 47.53 5.12
CA LEU A 625 69.21 47.53 5.96
C LEU A 625 70.41 48.06 5.17
N ASP A 626 70.69 49.36 5.29
CA ASP A 626 71.94 49.97 4.82
C ASP A 626 73.13 49.48 5.68
N GLU A 627 74.06 48.71 5.11
CA GLU A 627 75.36 48.47 5.76
C GLU A 627 76.17 49.77 5.75
N ASN A 628 76.58 50.25 6.93
CA ASN A 628 77.48 51.41 7.08
C ASN A 628 78.91 51.03 6.62
N LEU A 629 79.16 51.15 5.31
CA LEU A 629 80.42 50.83 4.64
C LEU A 629 81.63 51.61 5.19
N ALA A 630 81.41 52.77 5.82
CA ALA A 630 82.48 53.63 6.33
C ALA A 630 83.33 52.99 7.45
N GLY A 631 82.76 52.04 8.20
CA GLY A 631 83.40 51.45 9.38
C GLY A 631 84.49 50.42 9.11
N LYS A 632 84.55 49.84 7.90
CA LYS A 632 85.44 48.71 7.55
C LYS A 632 86.73 49.16 6.84
N ASP A 633 86.67 50.25 6.07
CA ASP A 633 87.76 50.63 5.16
C ASP A 633 88.58 51.86 5.62
N VAL A 634 88.30 52.44 6.81
CA VAL A 634 89.21 53.43 7.44
C VAL A 634 90.04 52.80 8.56
N MET A 635 91.34 52.65 8.32
CA MET A 635 92.32 52.07 9.23
C MET A 635 93.11 53.14 9.97
N VAL A 636 93.36 52.96 11.27
CA VAL A 636 94.10 53.92 12.11
C VAL A 636 95.28 53.23 12.78
N TYR A 637 96.52 53.57 12.41
CA TYR A 637 97.72 52.89 12.88
C TYR A 637 98.99 53.77 12.84
N PRO A 638 100.06 53.49 13.60
CA PRO A 638 100.06 52.56 14.72
C PRO A 638 99.22 53.13 15.87
N ASN A 639 98.48 52.25 16.52
CA ASN A 639 97.69 52.56 17.71
C ASN A 639 97.85 51.38 18.69
N PRO A 640 98.70 51.49 19.73
CA PRO A 640 99.28 52.73 20.27
C PRO A 640 100.37 53.40 19.40
N THR A 641 100.53 54.71 19.55
CA THR A 641 101.53 55.54 18.85
C THR A 641 102.57 56.14 19.80
N SER A 642 103.79 56.36 19.33
CA SER A 642 104.83 57.12 20.03
C SER A 642 104.79 58.63 19.73
N GLY A 643 103.91 59.07 18.81
CA GLY A 643 103.81 60.48 18.43
C GLY A 643 103.13 60.76 17.10
N LYS A 644 103.04 59.80 16.18
CA LYS A 644 102.36 59.99 14.88
C LYS A 644 101.36 58.84 14.60
N VAL A 645 100.16 59.19 14.17
CA VAL A 645 99.12 58.22 13.75
C VAL A 645 98.80 58.45 12.28
N TYR A 646 98.62 57.37 11.54
CA TYR A 646 98.19 57.38 10.16
C TYR A 646 96.76 56.88 10.06
N ILE A 647 95.97 57.54 9.22
CA ILE A 647 94.59 57.18 8.91
C ILE A 647 94.58 56.82 7.45
N GLU A 648 94.40 55.55 7.13
CA GLU A 648 94.27 55.11 5.75
C GLU A 648 92.82 54.91 5.36
N ASN A 649 92.47 55.39 4.18
CA ASN A 649 91.15 55.25 3.60
C ASN A 649 91.24 54.25 2.43
N HIS A 650 90.61 53.09 2.57
CA HIS A 650 90.60 52.01 1.58
C HIS A 650 89.32 52.05 0.73
N GLY A 651 88.93 53.25 0.26
CA GLY A 651 87.91 53.41 -0.80
C GLY A 651 86.58 54.07 -0.41
N ILE A 652 86.50 54.81 0.71
CA ILE A 652 85.29 55.52 1.15
C ILE A 652 85.38 57.00 0.75
N GLY A 653 84.55 57.47 -0.20
CA GLY A 653 84.46 58.88 -0.57
C GLY A 653 85.64 59.41 -1.39
N THR A 654 85.37 60.24 -2.41
CA THR A 654 86.40 60.74 -3.35
C THR A 654 86.82 62.19 -3.14
N GLN A 655 86.24 62.89 -2.14
CA GLN A 655 86.44 64.34 -1.99
C GLN A 655 86.51 64.75 -0.51
N SER A 656 87.73 64.79 0.02
CA SER A 656 88.13 65.36 1.33
C SER A 656 87.69 64.62 2.61
N MET A 657 88.64 64.38 3.51
CA MET A 657 88.38 63.85 4.86
C MET A 657 88.69 64.92 5.90
N LEU A 658 87.75 65.19 6.80
CA LEU A 658 87.95 66.04 7.97
C LEU A 658 88.37 65.17 9.15
N VAL A 659 89.58 65.37 9.64
CA VAL A 659 90.14 64.65 10.79
C VAL A 659 90.22 65.57 11.99
N GLU A 660 89.60 65.15 13.09
CA GLU A 660 89.55 65.87 14.35
C GLU A 660 90.05 64.99 15.49
N VAL A 661 90.97 65.51 16.31
CA VAL A 661 91.47 64.85 17.51
C VAL A 661 90.96 65.59 18.72
N TYR A 662 90.27 64.87 19.59
CA TYR A 662 89.76 65.39 20.85
C TYR A 662 90.49 64.74 22.03
N ALA A 663 90.80 65.54 23.05
CA ALA A 663 91.10 65.02 24.38
C ALA A 663 89.90 64.22 24.91
N LEU A 664 90.14 63.30 25.87
CA LEU A 664 89.07 62.52 26.51
C LEU A 664 87.95 63.38 27.12
N ASN A 665 88.26 64.61 27.55
CA ASN A 665 87.29 65.56 28.07
C ASN A 665 86.51 66.33 26.97
N GLY A 666 86.65 65.94 25.71
CA GLY A 666 85.94 66.54 24.57
C GLY A 666 86.58 67.81 24.01
N LYS A 667 87.71 68.29 24.55
CA LYS A 667 88.42 69.45 23.99
C LYS A 667 89.05 69.10 22.64
N LEU A 668 88.71 69.83 21.59
CA LEU A 668 89.36 69.72 20.28
C LEU A 668 90.84 70.15 20.41
N LEU A 669 91.74 69.25 20.02
CA LEU A 669 93.19 69.45 20.09
C LEU A 669 93.79 69.72 18.72
N LYS A 670 93.25 69.06 17.70
CA LYS A 670 93.74 69.18 16.32
C LYS A 670 92.59 68.98 15.34
N ARG A 671 92.57 69.76 14.27
CA ARG A 671 91.61 69.67 13.18
C ARG A 671 92.34 69.93 11.87
N GLU A 672 92.27 68.99 10.94
CA GLU A 672 92.87 69.12 9.61
C GLU A 672 91.96 68.50 8.55
N ASN A 673 91.91 69.15 7.38
CA ASN A 673 91.26 68.62 6.19
C ASN A 673 92.32 68.00 5.28
N PHE A 674 92.07 66.78 4.81
CA PHE A 674 92.94 66.06 3.91
C PHE A 674 92.24 65.89 2.56
N ASN A 675 92.81 66.47 1.50
CA ASN A 675 92.29 66.39 0.13
C ASN A 675 93.18 65.44 -0.68
N GLY A 676 92.67 64.26 -1.02
CA GLY A 676 93.37 63.27 -1.86
C GLY A 676 93.54 61.91 -1.18
N ASN A 677 93.39 60.86 -1.98
CA ASN A 677 93.10 59.49 -1.59
C ASN A 677 94.21 58.84 -0.73
N ASP A 678 93.74 58.06 0.23
CA ASP A 678 94.42 56.93 0.88
C ASP A 678 95.16 57.16 2.20
N ARG A 679 95.72 58.34 2.56
CA ARG A 679 96.43 58.47 3.86
C ARG A 679 96.52 59.89 4.45
N ALA A 680 96.09 60.04 5.71
CA ALA A 680 96.30 61.23 6.53
C ALA A 680 97.29 60.96 7.68
N GLU A 681 98.20 61.91 7.96
CA GLU A 681 99.14 61.84 9.10
C GLU A 681 98.72 62.84 10.19
N VAL A 682 98.57 62.33 11.41
CA VAL A 682 98.26 63.11 12.60
C VAL A 682 99.43 63.04 13.57
N ASP A 683 100.22 64.11 13.61
CA ASP A 683 101.27 64.30 14.62
C ASP A 683 100.69 64.77 15.97
N LEU A 684 100.91 63.96 16.99
CA LEU A 684 100.52 64.15 18.38
C LEU A 684 101.72 64.32 19.32
N SER A 685 102.94 64.39 18.79
CA SER A 685 104.17 64.48 19.58
C SER A 685 104.21 65.65 20.57
N LYS A 686 103.51 66.74 20.24
CA LYS A 686 103.40 67.97 21.07
C LYS A 686 102.33 67.90 22.15
N PHE A 687 101.46 66.89 22.15
CA PHE A 687 100.45 66.70 23.18
C PHE A 687 100.98 65.80 24.31
N ALA A 688 100.26 65.67 25.42
CA ALA A 688 100.66 64.78 26.51
C ALA A 688 100.58 63.30 26.10
N ARG A 689 101.16 62.40 26.90
CA ARG A 689 100.88 60.95 26.76
C ARG A 689 99.48 60.67 27.31
N GLY A 690 98.70 59.83 26.65
CA GLY A 690 97.30 59.59 27.00
C GLY A 690 96.41 59.11 25.84
N ILE A 691 95.12 58.96 26.11
CA ILE A 691 94.11 58.51 25.12
C ILE A 691 93.40 59.73 24.51
N TYR A 692 93.13 59.66 23.22
CA TYR A 692 92.40 60.67 22.46
C TYR A 692 91.28 60.02 21.62
N ASN A 693 90.23 60.78 21.34
CA ASN A 693 89.19 60.39 20.38
C ASN A 693 89.51 61.03 19.03
N LEU A 694 89.73 60.18 18.03
CA LEU A 694 89.85 60.56 16.64
C LEU A 694 88.47 60.49 15.99
N ARG A 695 88.00 61.59 15.43
CA ARG A 695 86.80 61.66 14.60
C ARG A 695 87.23 61.93 13.17
N VAL A 696 86.76 61.11 12.25
CA VAL A 696 87.01 61.23 10.81
C VAL A 696 85.65 61.41 10.16
N THR A 697 85.45 62.51 9.45
CA THR A 697 84.21 62.81 8.73
C THR A 697 84.49 62.80 7.23
N THR A 698 83.73 62.00 6.50
CA THR A 698 83.72 61.91 5.04
C THR A 698 82.35 62.35 4.51
N ASP A 699 82.22 62.48 3.20
CA ASP A 699 80.94 62.62 2.49
C ASP A 699 80.00 61.43 2.72
N GLU A 700 80.54 60.23 2.94
CA GLU A 700 79.79 59.01 3.19
C GLU A 700 79.47 58.75 4.68
N GLY A 701 80.06 59.49 5.64
CA GLY A 701 79.69 59.35 7.05
C GLY A 701 80.72 59.83 8.08
N VAL A 702 80.45 59.54 9.36
CA VAL A 702 81.34 59.90 10.49
C VAL A 702 81.83 58.65 11.19
N ILE A 703 83.15 58.56 11.36
CA ILE A 703 83.85 57.46 12.04
C ILE A 703 84.52 58.01 13.29
N ILE A 704 84.40 57.30 14.42
CA ILE A 704 85.08 57.65 15.66
C ILE A 704 85.94 56.46 16.12
N ARG A 705 87.23 56.72 16.39
CA ARG A 705 88.21 55.74 16.87
C ARG A 705 88.95 56.29 18.09
N ARG A 706 89.32 55.42 19.02
CA ARG A 706 90.20 55.80 20.15
C ARG A 706 91.64 55.54 19.76
N ILE A 707 92.50 56.51 20.02
CA ILE A 707 93.94 56.42 19.79
C ILE A 707 94.71 56.60 21.11
N SER A 708 95.70 55.76 21.34
CA SER A 708 96.52 55.78 22.56
C SER A 708 97.94 56.25 22.22
N ARG A 709 98.41 57.32 22.88
CA ARG A 709 99.80 57.80 22.76
C ARG A 709 100.60 57.42 24.01
N GLN A 710 101.66 56.65 23.81
CA GLN A 710 102.53 56.15 24.87
C GLN A 710 103.74 57.03 25.19
#